data_AF-A0A2R6XLT8-F1
#
_entry.id   AF-A0A2R6XLT8-F1
#
_cell.length_a   1.000
_cell.length_b   1.000
_cell.length_c   1.000
_cell.angle_alpha   90.00
_cell.angle_beta   90.00
_cell.angle_gamma   90.00
#
_symmetry.space_group_name_H-M   'P 1'
#
loop_
_entity.id
_entity.type
_entity.pdbx_description
1 polymer ?
#
loop_
_entity_poly.entity_id
_entity_poly.type
_entity_poly.pdbx_seq_one_letter_code
_entity_poly.pdbx_strand_id
1 'polypeptide(L)'
;MVLAGACRSVFSRGVAPCASSWTSSAFSDRKLGRKVKLSGCGRSVRETSGPVMVRAVLDKLAGSGGQSGSSGSSDPARLALESLFAQASRYEEKLADPLFESSEQNLEQAVSELEVDLRTAVEALRDKEEQLLEAEAALKEDQRELHNATSALYSREKELELASYSHLQRKEELRKTKEELAKYANELKQASKVVKQREEEVEQAYVSLAKLESELSRSRALMAEKDESLAKVATDLKSQSSKLRIADDFVVKQDLEIKSLRALVQEKESSLLRLQREKMVKQEKLEQTEAELEKRAKSWMIAQQELKALEQELKTERIANEELKTIKKLLAEVEDELEMSLASAETYRSAVEEQDLLLEKQDEEFNAQSLLLEEFQTNLEFAKSELLKERDMLKRAQASYETLQKEMDEAKRTVEILSEQLVQEKEALRDSVQLVNSLKADLQLKDDSLTDTTLALQLKEAELISAKLELQHVKSKFSLVQHNLTAKTRELEAAQSMVQELRKEVSQVKSLLQSKEEQLRKLTTLLQEKEEQLSIMRIDLDDSKVQLSEATSVVEQISALSRALVDSAKQGATSTHDDESVLMQTNLELFSANRSLLERELQLQHYQEKAMENAILREEVEAELEAVQECLKEKDNELVETREALFEKEQELKQVLARWESREKELHQLAEELMTEAKTLTSLRSFLQEKGDGARVQTMGPTEAMDLEIAKLEVESTLCALQSLADLSKQLVDKSTEELSSYSSPTSISLETNDFVESLKGQLVEKDSALELTKSALDSLTRLTERLVLEAGV
;
A
#
# COMPACT_ATOMS: atom_id res chain seq x y z
N MET A 1 72.37 -29.63 -2.33
CA MET A 1 72.59 -28.17 -2.46
C MET A 1 71.56 -27.50 -1.55
N VAL A 2 71.86 -26.66 -0.55
CA VAL A 2 72.78 -25.48 -0.51
C VAL A 2 72.15 -24.37 -1.36
N LEU A 3 71.58 -23.26 -0.85
CA LEU A 3 71.40 -22.69 0.51
C LEU A 3 69.90 -22.26 0.70
N ALA A 4 69.32 -22.09 1.90
CA ALA A 4 69.39 -20.93 2.80
C ALA A 4 69.43 -19.54 2.10
N GLY A 5 68.77 -18.47 2.57
CA GLY A 5 68.09 -18.25 3.84
C GLY A 5 68.77 -17.10 4.60
N ALA A 6 68.22 -15.88 4.51
CA ALA A 6 68.82 -14.69 5.12
C ALA A 6 67.77 -13.64 5.55
N CYS A 7 67.59 -13.45 6.86
CA CYS A 7 66.80 -12.36 7.44
C CYS A 7 67.70 -11.18 7.84
N ARG A 8 67.21 -9.95 7.61
CA ARG A 8 67.52 -8.65 8.28
C ARG A 8 66.60 -7.63 7.60
N SER A 9 65.62 -6.94 8.20
CA SER A 9 65.45 -6.42 9.57
C SER A 9 66.51 -5.39 9.99
N VAL A 10 66.05 -4.14 10.19
CA VAL A 10 66.48 -3.14 11.21
C VAL A 10 65.69 -1.83 10.99
N PHE A 11 64.90 -1.43 12.01
CA PHE A 11 64.58 -0.06 12.51
C PHE A 11 64.20 1.10 11.55
N SER A 12 63.28 2.02 11.89
CA SER A 12 62.29 2.07 12.99
C SER A 12 61.36 3.30 12.90
N ARG A 13 60.37 3.35 13.82
CA ARG A 13 59.44 4.46 14.19
C ARG A 13 58.19 4.62 13.32
N GLY A 14 57.03 4.69 14.00
CA GLY A 14 55.70 4.83 13.39
C GLY A 14 54.51 4.39 14.25
N VAL A 15 54.72 3.94 15.50
CA VAL A 15 53.63 3.49 16.40
C VAL A 15 53.25 4.59 17.39
N ALA A 16 51.97 4.96 17.41
CA ALA A 16 51.33 5.75 18.45
C ALA A 16 49.90 5.24 18.67
N PRO A 17 49.61 4.52 19.77
CA PRO A 17 48.26 4.09 20.11
C PRO A 17 47.56 5.11 21.01
N CYS A 18 46.23 5.19 20.92
CA CYS A 18 45.39 5.78 21.96
C CYS A 18 44.41 4.71 22.44
N ALA A 19 44.60 4.25 23.68
CA ALA A 19 43.75 3.23 24.30
C ALA A 19 42.47 3.85 24.90
N SER A 20 41.48 3.00 25.14
CA SER A 20 40.33 3.30 25.98
C SER A 20 40.73 3.48 27.45
N SER A 21 40.15 4.47 28.14
CA SER A 21 40.05 4.47 29.59
C SER A 21 38.75 5.15 30.02
N TRP A 22 37.89 4.43 30.76
CA TRP A 22 36.76 5.04 31.46
C TRP A 22 37.23 5.92 32.61
N THR A 23 36.58 7.06 32.82
CA THR A 23 36.50 7.72 34.13
C THR A 23 35.07 8.20 34.36
N SER A 24 34.52 7.95 35.54
CA SER A 24 33.15 8.29 35.89
C SER A 24 33.03 9.71 36.47
N SER A 25 32.18 10.52 35.86
CA SER A 25 31.49 11.66 36.49
C SER A 25 30.16 11.85 35.75
N ALA A 26 29.00 11.54 36.33
CA ALA A 26 28.35 12.26 37.43
C ALA A 26 28.00 13.71 37.07
N PHE A 27 26.71 14.06 37.14
CA PHE A 27 26.11 15.36 36.81
C PHE A 27 26.32 15.84 35.35
N SER A 28 25.29 15.92 34.50
CA SER A 28 23.85 16.12 34.80
C SER A 28 22.96 15.67 33.65
N ASP A 29 21.70 15.38 33.97
CA ASP A 29 20.59 15.42 33.01
C ASP A 29 20.56 16.77 32.29
N ARG A 30 21.13 16.84 31.09
CA ARG A 30 20.76 17.88 30.13
C ARG A 30 19.40 17.54 29.54
N LYS A 31 18.37 17.71 30.37
CA LYS A 31 16.99 17.90 29.93
C LYS A 31 17.00 18.96 28.84
N LEU A 32 16.93 18.52 27.57
CA LEU A 32 16.54 19.36 26.45
C LEU A 32 15.03 19.65 26.47
N GLY A 33 14.51 19.91 27.68
CA GLY A 33 13.40 20.79 27.90
C GLY A 33 13.78 22.20 27.49
N ARG A 34 13.94 22.41 26.17
CA ARG A 34 13.64 23.70 25.57
C ARG A 34 12.20 24.01 25.99
N LYS A 35 12.07 24.82 27.04
CA LYS A 35 10.93 25.71 27.20
C LYS A 35 10.96 26.69 26.02
N VAL A 36 10.56 26.18 24.85
CA VAL A 36 9.66 26.95 24.00
C VAL A 36 8.51 27.30 24.94
N LYS A 37 8.50 28.54 25.41
CA LYS A 37 7.26 29.11 25.90
C LYS A 37 6.32 29.06 24.71
N LEU A 38 5.46 28.05 24.67
CA LEU A 38 4.08 28.23 24.22
C LEU A 38 3.38 29.10 25.26
N SER A 39 3.89 30.34 25.44
CA SER A 39 3.06 31.47 25.77
C SER A 39 1.98 31.46 24.72
N GLY A 40 0.74 31.25 25.14
CA GLY A 40 -0.32 30.88 24.23
C GLY A 40 -0.51 31.92 23.14
N CYS A 41 0.01 31.64 21.94
CA CYS A 41 -0.55 32.16 20.71
C CYS A 41 -1.85 31.41 20.38
N GLY A 42 -2.76 31.38 21.36
CA GLY A 42 -4.04 31.99 21.05
C GLY A 42 -3.70 33.38 20.54
N ARG A 43 -3.70 33.54 19.20
CA ARG A 43 -3.78 34.87 18.63
C ARG A 43 -4.99 35.48 19.31
N SER A 44 -4.79 36.55 20.06
CA SER A 44 -5.80 37.57 20.04
C SER A 44 -5.93 37.92 18.56
N VAL A 45 -7.01 37.41 17.96
CA VAL A 45 -7.75 38.22 17.01
C VAL A 45 -7.92 39.53 17.77
N ARG A 46 -7.12 40.54 17.39
CA ARG A 46 -7.43 41.89 17.83
C ARG A 46 -8.84 42.10 17.32
N GLU A 47 -9.77 42.33 18.23
CA GLU A 47 -11.06 42.89 17.89
C GLU A 47 -10.79 44.34 17.47
N THR A 48 -10.23 44.50 16.27
CA THR A 48 -10.26 45.72 15.45
C THR A 48 -11.61 45.87 14.73
N SER A 49 -12.60 45.06 15.11
CA SER A 49 -13.90 45.60 15.49
C SER A 49 -13.84 46.15 16.92
N GLY A 50 -12.97 47.16 17.14
CA GLY A 50 -13.25 48.12 18.20
C GLY A 50 -14.60 48.73 17.83
N PRO A 51 -15.51 48.99 18.79
CA PRO A 51 -16.90 49.27 18.47
C PRO A 51 -16.97 50.39 17.45
N VAL A 52 -17.42 50.05 16.23
CA VAL A 52 -17.84 51.06 15.26
C VAL A 52 -19.03 51.69 15.92
N MET A 53 -18.75 52.80 16.61
CA MET A 53 -19.74 53.63 17.24
C MET A 53 -20.75 53.98 16.15
N VAL A 54 -21.92 53.34 16.23
CA VAL A 54 -23.07 53.70 15.41
C VAL A 54 -23.45 55.08 15.92
N ARG A 55 -22.79 56.10 15.35
CA ARG A 55 -23.04 57.50 15.63
C ARG A 55 -24.47 57.73 15.18
N ALA A 56 -25.38 57.74 16.15
CA ALA A 56 -26.80 57.90 15.88
C ALA A 56 -26.97 59.20 15.09
N VAL A 57 -27.72 59.14 13.98
CA VAL A 57 -27.95 60.31 13.12
C VAL A 57 -28.75 61.42 13.85
N LEU A 58 -29.25 61.10 15.06
CA LEU A 58 -29.83 62.00 16.06
C LEU A 58 -28.92 63.16 16.49
N ASP A 59 -27.60 63.08 16.30
CA ASP A 59 -26.64 64.16 16.64
C ASP A 59 -26.89 65.49 15.89
N LYS A 60 -27.78 65.52 14.88
CA LYS A 60 -28.18 66.76 14.17
C LYS A 60 -29.34 67.53 14.79
N LEU A 61 -30.01 67.02 15.83
CA LEU A 61 -31.06 67.77 16.55
C LEU A 61 -30.51 68.78 17.58
N ALA A 62 -29.18 68.91 17.70
CA ALA A 62 -28.50 69.94 18.48
C ALA A 62 -28.07 71.14 17.61
N GLY A 63 -28.96 71.62 16.73
CA GLY A 63 -28.62 72.52 15.60
C GLY A 63 -29.22 73.93 15.60
N SER A 64 -30.32 74.20 16.33
CA SER A 64 -30.89 75.56 16.44
C SER A 64 -31.87 75.71 17.61
N GLY A 65 -31.99 76.92 18.15
CA GLY A 65 -33.26 77.47 18.66
C GLY A 65 -33.85 76.94 19.96
N GLY A 66 -33.31 75.89 20.59
CA GLY A 66 -33.86 75.30 21.83
C GLY A 66 -33.75 76.17 23.09
N GLN A 67 -34.45 77.30 23.16
CA GLN A 67 -34.56 78.15 24.35
C GLN A 67 -35.91 78.01 25.07
N SER A 68 -35.84 77.62 26.34
CA SER A 68 -36.87 77.83 27.37
C SER A 68 -38.23 77.12 27.14
N GLY A 69 -39.01 76.77 28.17
CA GLY A 69 -38.88 77.06 29.58
C GLY A 69 -39.75 78.25 29.99
N SER A 70 -40.70 78.01 30.89
CA SER A 70 -41.75 78.95 31.35
C SER A 70 -42.92 79.19 30.37
N SER A 71 -43.97 79.76 30.95
CA SER A 71 -45.33 79.96 30.42
C SER A 71 -45.44 80.50 29.00
N GLY A 72 -46.30 79.86 28.20
CA GLY A 72 -47.08 80.53 27.17
C GLY A 72 -46.28 81.30 26.13
N SER A 73 -45.44 80.61 25.36
CA SER A 73 -45.02 81.09 24.04
C SER A 73 -46.23 81.08 23.10
N SER A 74 -47.16 82.01 23.30
CA SER A 74 -48.34 82.17 22.47
C SER A 74 -47.88 82.43 21.04
N ASP A 75 -48.28 81.52 20.16
CA ASP A 75 -47.91 81.54 18.74
C ASP A 75 -48.22 82.92 18.13
N PRO A 76 -47.33 83.55 17.33
CA PRO A 76 -47.56 84.89 16.80
C PRO A 76 -48.87 85.00 16.00
N ALA A 77 -49.28 83.95 15.27
CA ALA A 77 -50.59 83.93 14.59
C ALA A 77 -51.74 83.85 15.59
N ARG A 78 -51.57 83.07 16.67
CA ARG A 78 -52.54 83.00 17.76
C ARG A 78 -52.66 84.33 18.51
N LEU A 79 -51.56 85.03 18.76
CA LEU A 79 -51.56 86.35 19.39
C LEU A 79 -52.22 87.40 18.50
N ALA A 80 -51.93 87.42 17.20
CA ALA A 80 -52.56 88.35 16.28
C ALA A 80 -54.07 88.08 16.14
N LEU A 81 -54.50 86.80 16.12
CA LEU A 81 -55.91 86.43 16.18
C LEU A 81 -56.56 86.80 17.53
N GLU A 82 -55.92 86.52 18.66
CA GLU A 82 -56.42 86.89 20.00
C GLU A 82 -56.52 88.42 20.16
N SER A 83 -55.61 89.19 19.56
CA SER A 83 -55.70 90.66 19.45
C SER A 83 -56.89 91.08 18.60
N LEU A 84 -56.99 90.57 17.37
CA LEU A 84 -58.08 90.89 16.44
C LEU A 84 -59.45 90.59 17.06
N PHE A 85 -59.64 89.42 17.68
CA PHE A 85 -60.91 89.08 18.34
C PHE A 85 -61.18 89.99 19.54
N ALA A 86 -60.19 90.31 20.37
CA ALA A 86 -60.35 91.25 21.48
C ALA A 86 -60.66 92.68 21.01
N GLN A 87 -60.08 93.12 19.88
CA GLN A 87 -60.32 94.43 19.28
C GLN A 87 -61.70 94.48 18.62
N ALA A 88 -62.12 93.40 17.94
CA ALA A 88 -63.44 93.27 17.34
C ALA A 88 -64.54 93.32 18.41
N SER A 89 -64.44 92.51 19.47
CA SER A 89 -65.43 92.54 20.57
C SER A 89 -65.45 93.86 21.32
N ARG A 90 -64.32 94.58 21.45
CA ARG A 90 -64.30 95.95 21.99
C ARG A 90 -65.05 96.96 21.11
N TYR A 91 -65.04 96.79 19.79
CA TYR A 91 -65.79 97.66 18.89
C TYR A 91 -67.27 97.24 18.79
N GLU A 92 -67.57 95.95 18.84
CA GLU A 92 -68.93 95.41 18.99
C GLU A 92 -69.61 95.92 20.28
N GLU A 93 -68.90 95.92 21.42
CA GLU A 93 -69.40 96.46 22.70
C GLU A 93 -69.61 97.98 22.66
N LYS A 94 -68.69 98.75 22.06
CA LYS A 94 -68.87 100.20 21.84
C LYS A 94 -70.07 100.52 20.93
N LEU A 95 -70.29 99.72 19.88
CA LEU A 95 -71.41 99.87 18.94
C LEU A 95 -72.77 99.53 19.57
N ALA A 96 -72.78 98.83 20.72
CA ALA A 96 -73.98 98.50 21.47
C ALA A 96 -74.37 99.58 22.52
N ASP A 97 -73.50 100.56 22.81
CA ASP A 97 -73.77 101.64 23.78
C ASP A 97 -74.59 102.78 23.15
N PRO A 98 -75.82 103.08 23.63
CA PRO A 98 -76.65 104.16 23.09
C PRO A 98 -76.08 105.59 23.20
N LEU A 99 -74.97 105.77 23.91
CA LEU A 99 -74.27 107.07 24.04
C LEU A 99 -73.05 107.21 23.12
N PHE A 100 -72.74 106.22 22.28
CA PHE A 100 -71.62 106.31 21.34
C PHE A 100 -71.96 107.25 20.17
N GLU A 101 -71.29 108.42 20.09
CA GLU A 101 -71.45 109.34 18.96
C GLU A 101 -70.88 108.71 17.67
N SER A 102 -71.80 108.22 16.84
CA SER A 102 -71.53 107.58 15.54
C SER A 102 -71.14 108.57 14.44
N SER A 103 -70.16 109.43 14.72
CA SER A 103 -69.47 110.19 13.68
C SER A 103 -68.78 109.21 12.71
N GLU A 104 -68.76 109.53 11.42
CA GLU A 104 -68.15 108.69 10.39
C GLU A 104 -66.66 108.44 10.71
N GLN A 105 -65.97 109.45 11.25
CA GLN A 105 -64.56 109.37 11.68
C GLN A 105 -64.31 108.32 12.78
N ASN A 106 -65.23 108.15 13.73
CA ASN A 106 -65.11 107.12 14.77
C ASN A 106 -65.26 105.70 14.19
N LEU A 107 -66.08 105.54 13.14
CA LEU A 107 -66.27 104.28 12.43
C LEU A 107 -65.10 103.98 11.48
N GLU A 108 -64.62 104.98 10.75
CA GLU A 108 -63.42 104.89 9.90
C GLU A 108 -62.18 104.50 10.72
N GLN A 109 -62.00 105.07 11.92
CA GLN A 109 -60.92 104.66 12.82
C GLN A 109 -61.09 103.22 13.30
N ALA A 110 -62.29 102.82 13.74
CA ALA A 110 -62.57 101.45 14.18
C ALA A 110 -62.30 100.41 13.07
N VAL A 111 -62.73 100.69 11.84
CA VAL A 111 -62.44 99.86 10.67
C VAL A 111 -60.94 99.84 10.38
N SER A 112 -60.26 101.00 10.39
CA SER A 112 -58.82 101.08 10.12
C SER A 112 -57.98 100.27 11.13
N GLU A 113 -58.32 100.33 12.42
CA GLU A 113 -57.66 99.55 13.47
C GLU A 113 -57.93 98.04 13.32
N LEU A 114 -59.16 97.64 12.97
CA LEU A 114 -59.49 96.24 12.71
C LEU A 114 -58.86 95.70 11.42
N GLU A 115 -58.71 96.52 10.38
CA GLU A 115 -57.99 96.14 9.18
C GLU A 115 -56.48 95.96 9.41
N VAL A 116 -55.87 96.72 10.33
CA VAL A 116 -54.46 96.54 10.71
C VAL A 116 -54.27 95.25 11.51
N ASP A 117 -55.13 94.97 12.48
CA ASP A 117 -55.13 93.69 13.20
C ASP A 117 -55.43 92.52 12.24
N LEU A 118 -56.28 92.70 11.23
CA LEU A 118 -56.58 91.66 10.23
C LEU A 118 -55.41 91.42 9.28
N ARG A 119 -54.70 92.46 8.83
CA ARG A 119 -53.47 92.32 8.02
C ARG A 119 -52.40 91.56 8.80
N THR A 120 -52.13 91.96 10.04
CA THR A 120 -51.11 91.31 10.87
C THR A 120 -51.49 89.87 11.26
N ALA A 121 -52.77 89.57 11.49
CA ALA A 121 -53.25 88.19 11.68
C ALA A 121 -53.11 87.32 10.42
N VAL A 122 -53.40 87.87 9.23
CA VAL A 122 -53.23 87.16 7.95
C VAL A 122 -51.75 86.95 7.60
N GLU A 123 -50.89 87.92 7.89
CA GLU A 123 -49.44 87.81 7.71
C GLU A 123 -48.86 86.74 8.65
N ALA A 124 -49.15 86.80 9.95
CA ALA A 124 -48.69 85.79 10.91
C ALA A 124 -49.24 84.37 10.61
N LEU A 125 -50.46 84.26 10.07
CA LEU A 125 -51.00 82.97 9.59
C LEU A 125 -50.27 82.45 8.35
N ARG A 126 -49.82 83.31 7.44
CA ARG A 126 -49.01 82.91 6.27
C ARG A 126 -47.62 82.44 6.69
N ASP A 127 -46.96 83.15 7.60
CA ASP A 127 -45.68 82.73 8.19
C ASP A 127 -45.81 81.34 8.83
N LYS A 128 -46.99 81.02 9.40
CA LYS A 128 -47.31 79.71 9.96
C LYS A 128 -47.63 78.65 8.91
N GLU A 129 -48.32 78.99 7.84
CA GLU A 129 -48.54 78.11 6.70
C GLU A 129 -47.19 77.74 6.04
N GLU A 130 -46.29 78.70 5.86
CA GLU A 130 -44.93 78.47 5.35
C GLU A 130 -44.11 77.59 6.30
N GLN A 131 -44.08 77.88 7.62
CA GLN A 131 -43.43 77.01 8.62
C GLN A 131 -44.00 75.58 8.65
N LEU A 132 -45.30 75.40 8.42
CA LEU A 132 -45.92 74.08 8.33
C LEU A 132 -45.55 73.35 7.03
N LEU A 133 -45.46 74.06 5.90
CA LEU A 133 -45.00 73.51 4.63
C LEU A 133 -43.51 73.12 4.68
N GLU A 134 -42.66 73.92 5.34
CA GLU A 134 -41.26 73.56 5.63
C GLU A 134 -41.17 72.33 6.54
N ALA A 135 -41.95 72.27 7.61
CA ALA A 135 -42.00 71.12 8.52
C ALA A 135 -42.51 69.85 7.82
N GLU A 136 -43.52 69.95 6.94
CA GLU A 136 -43.97 68.86 6.09
C GLU A 136 -42.90 68.42 5.09
N ALA A 137 -42.14 69.35 4.50
CA ALA A 137 -41.05 69.03 3.58
C ALA A 137 -39.91 68.29 4.30
N ALA A 138 -39.54 68.75 5.51
CA ALA A 138 -38.58 68.07 6.37
C ALA A 138 -39.06 66.67 6.77
N LEU A 139 -40.32 66.51 7.21
CA LEU A 139 -40.90 65.21 7.54
C LEU A 139 -40.90 64.25 6.33
N LYS A 140 -41.13 64.77 5.12
CA LYS A 140 -41.05 63.99 3.86
C LYS A 140 -39.60 63.65 3.48
N GLU A 141 -38.59 64.35 3.98
CA GLU A 141 -37.17 63.97 3.87
C GLU A 141 -36.84 62.90 4.92
N ASP A 142 -37.17 63.12 6.20
CA ASP A 142 -36.97 62.15 7.29
C ASP A 142 -37.59 60.78 6.98
N GLN A 143 -38.79 60.75 6.37
CA GLN A 143 -39.44 59.51 5.92
C GLN A 143 -38.64 58.80 4.81
N ARG A 144 -37.99 59.54 3.91
CA ARG A 144 -37.13 58.99 2.85
C ARG A 144 -35.79 58.52 3.42
N GLU A 145 -35.15 59.29 4.31
CA GLU A 145 -33.96 58.85 5.03
C GLU A 145 -34.22 57.59 5.85
N LEU A 146 -35.37 57.48 6.53
CA LEU A 146 -35.76 56.31 7.31
C LEU A 146 -36.06 55.09 6.42
N HIS A 147 -36.66 55.28 5.24
CA HIS A 147 -36.85 54.20 4.27
C HIS A 147 -35.51 53.71 3.68
N ASN A 148 -34.59 54.62 3.40
CA ASN A 148 -33.23 54.30 2.95
C ASN A 148 -32.43 53.58 4.06
N ALA A 149 -32.56 53.99 5.32
CA ALA A 149 -31.92 53.35 6.46
C ALA A 149 -32.47 51.95 6.74
N THR A 150 -33.79 51.75 6.68
CA THR A 150 -34.42 50.43 6.91
C THR A 150 -34.11 49.43 5.79
N SER A 151 -34.10 49.85 4.51
CA SER A 151 -33.66 49.01 3.40
C SER A 151 -32.16 48.67 3.45
N ALA A 152 -31.30 49.62 3.85
CA ALA A 152 -29.88 49.35 4.07
C ALA A 152 -29.62 48.37 5.25
N LEU A 153 -30.40 48.48 6.33
CA LEU A 153 -30.35 47.53 7.44
C LEU A 153 -30.77 46.12 6.99
N TYR A 154 -31.83 45.98 6.19
CA TYR A 154 -32.29 44.69 5.67
C TYR A 154 -31.25 44.02 4.74
N SER A 155 -30.57 44.79 3.88
CA SER A 155 -29.44 44.25 3.09
C SER A 155 -28.33 43.71 4.01
N ARG A 156 -27.95 44.49 5.01
CA ARG A 156 -26.91 44.14 5.97
C ARG A 156 -27.29 42.92 6.84
N GLU A 157 -28.56 42.77 7.20
CA GLU A 157 -29.07 41.61 7.93
C GLU A 157 -28.92 40.33 7.09
N LYS A 158 -29.33 40.37 5.81
CA LYS A 158 -29.14 39.27 4.85
C LYS A 158 -27.66 38.94 4.60
N GLU A 159 -26.78 39.94 4.53
CA GLU A 159 -25.33 39.75 4.47
C GLU A 159 -24.79 39.05 5.74
N LEU A 160 -25.31 39.40 6.92
CA LEU A 160 -24.93 38.77 8.20
C LEU A 160 -25.45 37.33 8.32
N GLU A 161 -26.63 37.01 7.81
CA GLU A 161 -27.14 35.63 7.71
C GLU A 161 -26.22 34.75 6.86
N LEU A 162 -25.88 35.21 5.65
CA LEU A 162 -24.95 34.51 4.75
C LEU A 162 -23.55 34.35 5.35
N ALA A 163 -23.04 35.40 6.02
CA ALA A 163 -21.78 35.34 6.75
C ALA A 163 -21.84 34.31 7.89
N SER A 164 -22.93 34.30 8.67
CA SER A 164 -23.17 33.36 9.77
C SER A 164 -23.24 31.91 9.29
N TYR A 165 -23.97 31.63 8.22
CA TYR A 165 -24.02 30.31 7.58
C TYR A 165 -22.62 29.84 7.15
N SER A 166 -21.87 30.69 6.45
CA SER A 166 -20.50 30.36 6.03
C SER A 166 -19.53 30.16 7.21
N HIS A 167 -19.75 30.83 8.34
CA HIS A 167 -18.98 30.64 9.56
C HIS A 167 -19.33 29.33 10.25
N LEU A 168 -20.62 28.94 10.28
CA LEU A 168 -21.07 27.66 10.79
C LEU A 168 -20.49 26.49 9.99
N GLN A 169 -20.46 26.59 8.65
CA GLN A 169 -19.82 25.60 7.79
C GLN A 169 -18.32 25.43 8.12
N ARG A 170 -17.56 26.53 8.17
CA ARG A 170 -16.12 26.48 8.51
C ARG A 170 -15.86 25.94 9.93
N LYS A 171 -16.76 26.19 10.87
CA LYS A 171 -16.68 25.64 12.23
C LYS A 171 -16.89 24.11 12.23
N GLU A 172 -17.75 23.60 11.36
CA GLU A 172 -18.01 22.17 11.18
C GLU A 172 -16.86 21.47 10.42
N GLU A 173 -16.27 22.11 9.42
CA GLU A 173 -15.03 21.65 8.76
C GLU A 173 -13.86 21.59 9.76
N LEU A 174 -13.73 22.60 10.64
CA LEU A 174 -12.75 22.61 11.73
C LEU A 174 -13.02 21.53 12.80
N ARG A 175 -14.28 21.11 12.99
CA ARG A 175 -14.64 19.99 13.86
C ARG A 175 -14.17 18.66 13.25
N LYS A 176 -14.50 18.40 11.97
CA LYS A 176 -14.13 17.18 11.24
C LYS A 176 -12.61 17.00 11.17
N THR A 177 -11.88 18.02 10.72
CA THR A 177 -10.40 17.99 10.64
C THR A 177 -9.72 17.81 12.00
N LYS A 178 -10.31 18.31 13.09
CA LYS A 178 -9.83 18.06 14.46
C LYS A 178 -10.06 16.59 14.89
N GLU A 179 -11.15 15.98 14.47
CA GLU A 179 -11.46 14.57 14.76
C GLU A 179 -10.58 13.61 13.93
N GLU A 180 -10.34 13.92 12.65
CA GLU A 180 -9.35 13.25 11.80
C GLU A 180 -7.94 13.33 12.41
N LEU A 181 -7.50 14.52 12.82
CA LEU A 181 -6.21 14.69 13.50
C LEU A 181 -6.14 13.92 14.83
N ALA A 182 -7.27 13.71 15.52
CA ALA A 182 -7.33 12.86 16.71
C ALA A 182 -7.25 11.35 16.39
N LYS A 183 -7.80 10.91 15.24
CA LYS A 183 -7.62 9.53 14.73
C LYS A 183 -6.16 9.26 14.37
N TYR A 184 -5.56 10.09 13.51
CA TYR A 184 -4.15 10.00 13.14
C TYR A 184 -3.21 10.06 14.36
N ALA A 185 -3.51 10.90 15.36
CA ALA A 185 -2.74 10.98 16.60
C ALA A 185 -2.89 9.75 17.52
N ASN A 186 -3.86 8.86 17.27
CA ASN A 186 -4.00 7.58 17.97
C ASN A 186 -3.40 6.42 17.17
N GLU A 187 -3.58 6.41 15.85
CA GLU A 187 -2.90 5.50 14.92
C GLU A 187 -1.37 5.62 15.06
N LEU A 188 -0.83 6.85 15.11
CA LEU A 188 0.60 7.10 15.34
C LEU A 188 1.10 6.55 16.69
N LYS A 189 0.25 6.56 17.74
CA LYS A 189 0.58 5.94 19.04
C LYS A 189 0.54 4.41 18.98
N GLN A 190 -0.34 3.83 18.17
CA GLN A 190 -0.39 2.38 17.96
C GLN A 190 0.83 1.93 17.15
N ALA A 191 1.13 2.59 16.03
CA ALA A 191 2.35 2.35 15.24
C ALA A 191 3.62 2.49 16.11
N SER A 192 3.71 3.54 16.95
CA SER A 192 4.83 3.72 17.87
C SER A 192 4.95 2.64 18.97
N LYS A 193 3.89 1.88 19.28
CA LYS A 193 4.00 0.68 20.13
C LYS A 193 4.54 -0.51 19.34
N VAL A 194 3.99 -0.75 18.15
CA VAL A 194 4.41 -1.87 17.28
C VAL A 194 5.88 -1.75 16.90
N VAL A 195 6.35 -0.54 16.56
CA VAL A 195 7.78 -0.28 16.30
C VAL A 195 8.65 -0.70 17.48
N LYS A 196 8.28 -0.33 18.71
CA LYS A 196 9.04 -0.72 19.92
C LYS A 196 9.03 -2.22 20.19
N GLN A 197 7.90 -2.88 19.97
CA GLN A 197 7.82 -4.34 20.08
C GLN A 197 8.75 -5.01 19.06
N ARG A 198 8.82 -4.50 17.82
CA ARG A 198 9.78 -4.99 16.82
C ARG A 198 11.24 -4.63 17.16
N GLU A 199 11.52 -3.47 17.76
CA GLU A 199 12.85 -3.13 18.29
C GLU A 199 13.28 -4.13 19.39
N GLU A 200 12.39 -4.44 20.34
CA GLU A 200 12.61 -5.42 21.42
C GLU A 200 12.76 -6.86 20.90
N GLU A 201 12.00 -7.27 19.88
CA GLU A 201 12.17 -8.56 19.18
C GLU A 201 13.50 -8.65 18.43
N VAL A 202 13.91 -7.58 17.75
CA VAL A 202 15.18 -7.52 17.00
C VAL A 202 16.39 -7.56 17.94
N GLU A 203 16.34 -6.88 19.09
CA GLU A 203 17.38 -7.02 20.12
C GLU A 203 17.50 -8.46 20.64
N GLN A 204 16.36 -9.14 20.86
CA GLN A 204 16.35 -10.56 21.25
C GLN A 204 16.92 -11.47 20.15
N ALA A 205 16.61 -11.19 18.88
CA ALA A 205 17.16 -11.92 17.74
C ALA A 205 18.68 -11.72 17.57
N TYR A 206 19.21 -10.52 17.81
CA TYR A 206 20.66 -10.29 17.86
C TYR A 206 21.32 -11.08 19.01
N VAL A 207 20.68 -11.15 20.19
CA VAL A 207 21.19 -11.91 21.34
C VAL A 207 21.13 -13.43 21.11
N SER A 208 20.17 -13.96 20.36
CA SER A 208 20.14 -15.39 19.99
C SER A 208 21.17 -15.71 18.90
N LEU A 209 21.30 -14.86 17.88
CA LEU A 209 22.30 -15.01 16.81
C LEU A 209 23.72 -14.98 17.36
N ALA A 210 24.04 -14.07 18.29
CA ALA A 210 25.36 -14.01 18.93
C ALA A 210 25.71 -15.30 19.71
N LYS A 211 24.71 -15.98 20.31
CA LYS A 211 24.91 -17.29 20.94
C LYS A 211 25.23 -18.35 19.90
N LEU A 212 24.43 -18.44 18.82
CA LEU A 212 24.64 -19.39 17.73
C LEU A 212 26.00 -19.18 17.03
N GLU A 213 26.46 -17.93 16.87
CA GLU A 213 27.80 -17.64 16.34
C GLU A 213 28.91 -18.15 17.27
N SER A 214 28.74 -18.00 18.59
CA SER A 214 29.68 -18.53 19.59
C SER A 214 29.70 -20.07 19.60
N GLU A 215 28.55 -20.72 19.41
CA GLU A 215 28.42 -22.18 19.33
C GLU A 215 28.99 -22.75 18.03
N LEU A 216 28.73 -22.10 16.89
CA LEU A 216 29.37 -22.42 15.61
C LEU A 216 30.89 -22.26 15.69
N SER A 217 31.38 -21.22 16.38
CA SER A 217 32.81 -21.01 16.59
C SER A 217 33.43 -22.11 17.47
N ARG A 218 32.74 -22.53 18.53
CA ARG A 218 33.12 -23.68 19.37
C ARG A 218 33.15 -24.98 18.57
N SER A 219 32.13 -25.23 17.74
CA SER A 219 32.05 -26.44 16.91
C SER A 219 33.14 -26.47 15.82
N ARG A 220 33.46 -25.33 15.20
CA ARG A 220 34.59 -25.19 14.26
C ARG A 220 35.93 -25.49 14.94
N ALA A 221 36.14 -25.02 16.18
CA ALA A 221 37.35 -25.31 16.95
C ALA A 221 37.47 -26.81 17.30
N LEU A 222 36.36 -27.45 17.71
CA LEU A 222 36.32 -28.89 17.98
C LEU A 222 36.60 -29.72 16.72
N MET A 223 36.08 -29.32 15.56
CA MET A 223 36.40 -29.99 14.29
C MET A 223 37.89 -29.90 13.97
N ALA A 224 38.51 -28.73 14.10
CA ALA A 224 39.95 -28.56 13.89
C ALA A 224 40.81 -29.43 14.83
N GLU A 225 40.40 -29.60 16.10
CA GLU A 225 41.05 -30.52 17.04
C GLU A 225 40.93 -32.00 16.60
N LYS A 226 39.76 -32.39 16.04
CA LYS A 226 39.56 -33.72 15.48
C LYS A 226 40.37 -33.94 14.20
N ASP A 227 40.48 -32.94 13.33
CA ASP A 227 41.31 -33.01 12.13
C ASP A 227 42.80 -33.14 12.48
N GLU A 228 43.30 -32.40 13.47
CA GLU A 228 44.68 -32.55 13.98
C GLU A 228 44.90 -33.94 14.62
N SER A 229 43.89 -34.48 15.31
CA SER A 229 43.92 -35.82 15.88
C SER A 229 43.93 -36.92 14.80
N LEU A 230 43.12 -36.77 13.75
CA LEU A 230 43.09 -37.66 12.60
C LEU A 230 44.40 -37.60 11.81
N ALA A 231 45.02 -36.43 11.67
CA ALA A 231 46.33 -36.26 11.05
C ALA A 231 47.42 -37.04 11.81
N LYS A 232 47.42 -36.99 13.15
CA LYS A 232 48.33 -37.79 13.99
C LYS A 232 48.12 -39.29 13.78
N VAL A 233 46.87 -39.77 13.88
CA VAL A 233 46.51 -41.17 13.63
C VAL A 233 46.91 -41.63 12.22
N ALA A 234 46.75 -40.79 11.20
CA ALA A 234 47.18 -41.08 9.84
C ALA A 234 48.71 -41.19 9.71
N THR A 235 49.48 -40.36 10.43
CA THR A 235 50.95 -40.51 10.48
C THR A 235 51.38 -41.78 11.23
N ASP A 236 50.69 -42.15 12.31
CA ASP A 236 50.97 -43.37 13.05
C ASP A 236 50.66 -44.63 12.23
N LEU A 237 49.50 -44.67 11.55
CA LEU A 237 49.12 -45.72 10.60
C LEU A 237 50.15 -45.87 9.47
N LYS A 238 50.64 -44.74 8.92
CA LYS A 238 51.70 -44.75 7.91
C LYS A 238 53.02 -45.31 8.46
N SER A 239 53.34 -45.03 9.74
CA SER A 239 54.49 -45.64 10.42
C SER A 239 54.31 -47.14 10.64
N GLN A 240 53.12 -47.60 11.03
CA GLN A 240 52.82 -49.03 11.21
C GLN A 240 52.84 -49.78 9.89
N SER A 241 52.25 -49.23 8.82
CA SER A 241 52.32 -49.78 7.47
C SER A 241 53.76 -49.97 6.99
N SER A 242 54.65 -49.01 7.27
CA SER A 242 56.08 -49.16 6.93
C SER A 242 56.79 -50.26 7.74
N LYS A 243 56.43 -50.44 9.01
CA LYS A 243 56.96 -51.53 9.87
C LYS A 243 56.44 -52.90 9.42
N LEU A 244 55.14 -53.01 9.10
CA LEU A 244 54.53 -54.23 8.57
C LEU A 244 55.18 -54.65 7.26
N ARG A 245 55.39 -53.72 6.31
CA ARG A 245 56.10 -54.00 5.07
C ARG A 245 57.52 -54.55 5.29
N ILE A 246 58.25 -54.03 6.30
CA ILE A 246 59.58 -54.56 6.66
C ILE A 246 59.48 -55.98 7.24
N ALA A 247 58.41 -56.29 7.98
CA ALA A 247 58.14 -57.63 8.47
C ALA A 247 57.75 -58.59 7.33
N ASP A 248 56.91 -58.16 6.38
CA ASP A 248 56.57 -58.93 5.18
C ASP A 248 57.83 -59.24 4.34
N ASP A 249 58.66 -58.21 4.09
CA ASP A 249 59.98 -58.33 3.42
C ASP A 249 60.97 -59.23 4.19
N PHE A 250 60.73 -59.54 5.46
CA PHE A 250 61.50 -60.48 6.28
C PHE A 250 60.89 -61.89 6.22
N VAL A 251 59.58 -62.03 6.37
CA VAL A 251 58.85 -63.31 6.23
C VAL A 251 59.09 -63.91 4.83
N VAL A 252 59.04 -63.12 3.76
CA VAL A 252 59.36 -63.57 2.40
C VAL A 252 60.79 -64.10 2.28
N LYS A 253 61.77 -63.52 2.99
CA LYS A 253 63.16 -64.03 3.02
C LYS A 253 63.25 -65.35 3.77
N GLN A 254 62.62 -65.47 4.93
CA GLN A 254 62.58 -66.74 5.67
C GLN A 254 61.86 -67.85 4.88
N ASP A 255 60.77 -67.53 4.18
CA ASP A 255 60.03 -68.49 3.36
C ASP A 255 60.84 -68.98 2.14
N LEU A 256 61.69 -68.11 1.55
CA LEU A 256 62.68 -68.50 0.54
C LEU A 256 63.80 -69.37 1.13
N GLU A 257 64.31 -69.04 2.32
CA GLU A 257 65.33 -69.83 3.02
C GLU A 257 64.80 -71.22 3.40
N ILE A 258 63.56 -71.32 3.92
CA ILE A 258 62.87 -72.58 4.23
C ILE A 258 62.67 -73.41 2.96
N LYS A 259 62.33 -72.81 1.82
CA LYS A 259 62.24 -73.51 0.52
C LYS A 259 63.60 -74.08 0.08
N SER A 260 64.69 -73.31 0.25
CA SER A 260 66.05 -73.77 -0.01
C SER A 260 66.47 -74.93 0.90
N LEU A 261 66.19 -74.83 2.21
CA LEU A 261 66.48 -75.88 3.19
C LEU A 261 65.69 -77.16 2.90
N ARG A 262 64.40 -77.06 2.54
CA ARG A 262 63.58 -78.22 2.14
C ARG A 262 64.13 -78.93 0.89
N ALA A 263 64.57 -78.18 -0.12
CA ALA A 263 65.20 -78.76 -1.31
C ALA A 263 66.51 -79.50 -0.98
N LEU A 264 67.34 -78.92 -0.10
CA LEU A 264 68.58 -79.55 0.37
C LEU A 264 68.31 -80.82 1.20
N VAL A 265 67.26 -80.83 2.04
CA VAL A 265 66.82 -82.02 2.76
C VAL A 265 66.40 -83.13 1.79
N GLN A 266 65.58 -82.82 0.79
CA GLN A 266 65.18 -83.79 -0.25
C GLN A 266 66.38 -84.35 -1.04
N GLU A 267 67.40 -83.53 -1.32
CA GLU A 267 68.66 -84.00 -1.92
C GLU A 267 69.36 -85.02 -1.01
N LYS A 268 69.41 -84.79 0.31
CA LYS A 268 70.01 -85.73 1.27
C LYS A 268 69.16 -86.98 1.47
N GLU A 269 67.84 -86.88 1.50
CA GLU A 269 66.92 -88.04 1.52
C GLU A 269 67.13 -88.94 0.30
N SER A 270 67.18 -88.36 -0.91
CA SER A 270 67.44 -89.13 -2.14
C SER A 270 68.84 -89.77 -2.15
N SER A 271 69.84 -89.09 -1.58
CA SER A 271 71.20 -89.60 -1.40
C SER A 271 71.27 -90.75 -0.40
N LEU A 272 70.55 -90.66 0.72
CA LEU A 272 70.43 -91.73 1.71
C LEU A 272 69.70 -92.94 1.14
N LEU A 273 68.60 -92.75 0.41
CA LEU A 273 67.90 -93.81 -0.30
C LEU A 273 68.79 -94.50 -1.37
N ARG A 274 69.73 -93.78 -1.99
CA ARG A 274 70.74 -94.39 -2.88
C ARG A 274 71.74 -95.25 -2.10
N LEU A 275 72.29 -94.72 -1.01
CA LEU A 275 73.22 -95.45 -0.14
C LEU A 275 72.58 -96.69 0.51
N GLN A 276 71.30 -96.62 0.88
CA GLN A 276 70.55 -97.75 1.42
C GLN A 276 70.38 -98.87 0.39
N ARG A 277 70.05 -98.53 -0.88
CA ARG A 277 70.03 -99.53 -1.98
C ARG A 277 71.42 -100.13 -2.22
N GLU A 278 72.48 -99.31 -2.19
CA GLU A 278 73.86 -99.80 -2.31
C GLU A 278 74.25 -100.73 -1.15
N LYS A 279 73.79 -100.46 0.09
CA LYS A 279 73.95 -101.35 1.23
C LYS A 279 73.25 -102.69 0.98
N MET A 280 71.98 -102.69 0.55
CA MET A 280 71.24 -103.93 0.27
C MET A 280 71.96 -104.80 -0.78
N VAL A 281 72.42 -104.19 -1.89
CA VAL A 281 73.18 -104.91 -2.94
C VAL A 281 74.54 -105.43 -2.44
N LYS A 282 75.17 -104.78 -1.46
CA LYS A 282 76.38 -105.32 -0.80
C LYS A 282 76.06 -106.45 0.17
N GLN A 283 74.93 -106.38 0.88
CA GLN A 283 74.49 -107.42 1.80
C GLN A 283 74.07 -108.69 1.05
N GLU A 284 73.29 -108.56 -0.02
CA GLU A 284 72.93 -109.68 -0.92
C GLU A 284 74.18 -110.39 -1.49
N LYS A 285 75.22 -109.63 -1.83
CA LYS A 285 76.51 -110.20 -2.27
C LYS A 285 77.27 -110.92 -1.14
N LEU A 286 77.18 -110.43 0.10
CA LEU A 286 77.75 -111.13 1.25
C LEU A 286 77.00 -112.45 1.49
N GLU A 287 75.66 -112.42 1.52
CA GLU A 287 74.80 -113.61 1.65
C GLU A 287 75.08 -114.64 0.54
N GLN A 288 75.30 -114.20 -0.70
CA GLN A 288 75.77 -115.07 -1.81
C GLN A 288 77.13 -115.71 -1.52
N THR A 289 78.12 -114.94 -1.04
CA THR A 289 79.45 -115.51 -0.68
C THR A 289 79.41 -116.41 0.55
N GLU A 290 78.53 -116.15 1.51
CA GLU A 290 78.31 -116.98 2.71
C GLU A 290 77.67 -118.32 2.33
N ALA A 291 76.63 -118.33 1.48
CA ALA A 291 76.05 -119.55 0.93
C ALA A 291 77.07 -120.37 0.10
N GLU A 292 77.96 -119.68 -0.62
CA GLU A 292 79.09 -120.30 -1.33
C GLU A 292 80.11 -120.97 -0.39
N LEU A 293 80.37 -120.38 0.78
CA LEU A 293 81.23 -120.97 1.82
C LEU A 293 80.53 -122.13 2.55
N GLU A 294 79.25 -121.98 2.86
CA GLU A 294 78.44 -123.02 3.50
C GLU A 294 78.34 -124.28 2.62
N LYS A 295 78.19 -124.11 1.30
CA LYS A 295 78.24 -125.22 0.33
C LYS A 295 79.58 -125.95 0.33
N ARG A 296 80.70 -125.22 0.44
CA ARG A 296 82.04 -125.83 0.59
C ARG A 296 82.15 -126.60 1.92
N ALA A 297 81.69 -126.02 3.03
CA ALA A 297 81.70 -126.66 4.35
C ALA A 297 80.87 -127.96 4.38
N LYS A 298 79.66 -127.96 3.77
CA LYS A 298 78.82 -129.15 3.64
C LYS A 298 79.50 -130.28 2.87
N SER A 299 80.25 -129.98 1.81
CA SER A 299 81.02 -130.99 1.06
C SER A 299 82.17 -131.62 1.87
N TRP A 300 82.77 -130.87 2.80
CA TRP A 300 83.83 -131.37 3.69
C TRP A 300 83.30 -132.30 4.79
N MET A 301 82.13 -131.98 5.36
CA MET A 301 81.46 -132.80 6.38
C MET A 301 81.15 -134.24 5.90
N ILE A 302 80.76 -134.40 4.63
CA ILE A 302 80.44 -135.73 4.06
C ILE A 302 81.70 -136.63 4.05
N ALA A 303 82.82 -136.11 3.57
CA ALA A 303 84.11 -136.83 3.59
C ALA A 303 84.58 -137.16 5.03
N GLN A 304 84.20 -136.37 6.04
CA GLN A 304 84.49 -136.66 7.44
C GLN A 304 83.59 -137.78 8.02
N GLN A 305 82.37 -137.97 7.49
CA GLN A 305 81.46 -139.04 7.92
C GLN A 305 81.84 -140.40 7.32
N GLU A 306 82.30 -140.43 6.06
CA GLU A 306 82.78 -141.65 5.39
C GLU A 306 83.96 -142.29 6.14
N LEU A 307 84.87 -141.48 6.71
CA LEU A 307 85.98 -141.96 7.55
C LEU A 307 85.51 -142.68 8.83
N LYS A 308 84.40 -142.25 9.44
CA LYS A 308 83.88 -142.83 10.69
C LYS A 308 83.10 -144.13 10.48
N ALA A 309 82.58 -144.36 9.28
CA ALA A 309 81.88 -145.61 8.93
C ALA A 309 82.81 -146.85 8.98
N LEU A 310 84.12 -146.65 8.85
CA LEU A 310 85.14 -147.71 8.93
C LEU A 310 85.59 -148.05 10.36
N GLU A 311 85.08 -147.34 11.39
CA GLU A 311 85.64 -147.36 12.74
C GLU A 311 84.80 -148.19 13.76
N GLN A 312 83.61 -148.69 13.39
CA GLN A 312 82.61 -149.23 14.34
C GLN A 312 82.21 -150.73 14.17
N GLU A 313 83.11 -151.62 13.74
CA GLU A 313 82.81 -153.06 13.59
C GLU A 313 83.11 -153.96 14.82
N LEU A 314 83.25 -153.44 16.06
CA LEU A 314 83.79 -154.22 17.20
C LEU A 314 83.06 -154.12 18.58
N LYS A 315 82.22 -155.14 18.87
CA LYS A 315 81.96 -155.82 20.18
C LYS A 315 80.97 -155.21 21.22
N THR A 316 80.67 -155.98 22.30
CA THR A 316 79.30 -156.16 22.86
C THR A 316 79.18 -156.64 24.35
N GLU A 317 78.00 -156.41 24.98
CA GLU A 317 77.26 -157.20 26.04
C GLU A 317 77.48 -157.09 27.61
N ARG A 318 76.34 -157.00 28.35
CA ARG A 318 75.86 -157.70 29.62
C ARG A 318 76.58 -157.47 31.00
N ILE A 319 76.10 -157.74 32.25
CA ILE A 319 74.83 -158.09 33.03
C ILE A 319 75.17 -158.05 34.57
N ALA A 320 74.32 -158.13 35.65
CA ALA A 320 72.99 -157.60 36.10
C ALA A 320 72.71 -158.05 37.59
N ASN A 321 71.43 -158.14 38.06
CA ASN A 321 70.87 -158.67 39.34
C ASN A 321 70.94 -157.83 40.67
N GLU A 322 70.19 -158.16 41.75
CA GLU A 322 68.71 -158.23 41.99
C GLU A 322 68.31 -158.76 43.40
N GLU A 323 68.40 -157.94 44.47
CA GLU A 323 67.73 -158.24 45.77
C GLU A 323 66.98 -157.02 46.37
N LEU A 324 67.12 -155.82 45.78
CA LEU A 324 66.67 -154.54 46.34
C LEU A 324 65.18 -154.20 46.06
N LYS A 325 64.34 -155.24 45.86
CA LYS A 325 62.92 -155.09 45.47
C LYS A 325 61.93 -155.04 46.64
N THR A 326 62.24 -155.68 47.76
CA THR A 326 61.27 -155.91 48.85
C THR A 326 61.06 -154.69 49.73
N ILE A 327 62.11 -153.92 50.01
CA ILE A 327 62.03 -152.71 50.84
C ILE A 327 61.38 -151.54 50.07
N LYS A 328 61.63 -151.40 48.76
CA LYS A 328 61.08 -150.32 47.93
C LYS A 328 59.56 -150.27 47.90
N LYS A 329 58.88 -151.39 48.11
CA LYS A 329 57.43 -151.48 47.99
C LYS A 329 56.66 -150.71 49.08
N LEU A 330 57.27 -150.54 50.26
CA LEU A 330 56.68 -149.79 51.38
C LEU A 330 57.19 -148.34 51.47
N LEU A 331 58.04 -147.91 50.52
CA LEU A 331 58.40 -146.50 50.35
C LEU A 331 57.38 -145.82 49.42
N ALA A 332 57.12 -146.46 48.27
CA ALA A 332 56.21 -145.95 47.24
C ALA A 332 54.81 -145.61 47.79
N GLU A 333 54.21 -146.49 48.61
CA GLU A 333 52.86 -146.26 49.16
C GLU A 333 52.75 -145.02 50.08
N VAL A 334 53.88 -144.48 50.59
CA VAL A 334 53.93 -143.22 51.37
C VAL A 334 54.35 -142.03 50.50
N GLU A 335 55.16 -142.28 49.46
CA GLU A 335 55.54 -141.27 48.45
C GLU A 335 54.31 -140.88 47.61
N ASP A 336 53.51 -141.86 47.17
CA ASP A 336 52.27 -141.66 46.39
C ASP A 336 51.22 -140.82 47.15
N GLU A 337 51.01 -141.05 48.46
CA GLU A 337 50.07 -140.26 49.28
C GLU A 337 50.55 -138.80 49.47
N LEU A 338 51.87 -138.58 49.55
CA LEU A 338 52.44 -137.24 49.66
C LEU A 338 52.35 -136.47 48.34
N GLU A 339 52.61 -137.15 47.21
CA GLU A 339 52.54 -136.58 45.86
C GLU A 339 51.10 -136.25 45.46
N MET A 340 50.13 -137.09 45.81
CA MET A 340 48.69 -136.80 45.72
C MET A 340 48.29 -135.52 46.48
N SER A 341 48.81 -135.34 47.69
CA SER A 341 48.55 -134.15 48.52
C SER A 341 49.14 -132.88 47.87
N LEU A 342 50.39 -132.96 47.41
CA LEU A 342 51.07 -131.86 46.70
C LEU A 342 50.34 -131.48 45.40
N ALA A 343 49.96 -132.45 44.56
CA ALA A 343 49.20 -132.18 43.33
C ALA A 343 47.85 -131.48 43.60
N SER A 344 47.17 -131.83 44.71
CA SER A 344 45.96 -131.12 45.14
C SER A 344 46.26 -129.66 45.55
N ALA A 345 47.37 -129.41 46.25
CA ALA A 345 47.78 -128.06 46.63
C ALA A 345 48.21 -127.21 45.41
N GLU A 346 48.89 -127.80 44.43
CA GLU A 346 49.31 -127.10 43.21
C GLU A 346 48.14 -126.77 42.27
N THR A 347 47.14 -127.63 42.20
CA THR A 347 45.90 -127.33 41.45
C THR A 347 45.08 -126.21 42.10
N TYR A 348 44.99 -126.16 43.44
CA TYR A 348 44.43 -124.99 44.13
C TYR A 348 45.26 -123.72 43.91
N ARG A 349 46.60 -123.82 43.94
CA ARG A 349 47.50 -122.69 43.65
C ARG A 349 47.30 -122.13 42.25
N SER A 350 47.29 -123.00 41.23
CA SER A 350 47.02 -122.62 39.84
C SER A 350 45.65 -121.95 39.66
N ALA A 351 44.62 -122.41 40.39
CA ALA A 351 43.29 -121.81 40.33
C ALA A 351 43.20 -120.44 41.02
N VAL A 352 44.07 -120.16 42.00
CA VAL A 352 44.21 -118.82 42.62
C VAL A 352 45.01 -117.90 41.68
N GLU A 353 46.14 -118.37 41.14
CA GLU A 353 46.96 -117.61 40.17
C GLU A 353 46.14 -117.25 38.91
N GLU A 354 45.22 -118.11 38.44
CA GLU A 354 44.27 -117.79 37.36
C GLU A 354 43.18 -116.77 37.76
N GLN A 355 42.75 -116.74 39.03
CA GLN A 355 41.80 -115.73 39.52
C GLN A 355 42.46 -114.37 39.71
N ASP A 356 43.68 -114.31 40.24
CA ASP A 356 44.45 -113.07 40.35
C ASP A 356 44.67 -112.43 38.98
N LEU A 357 45.05 -113.23 37.97
CA LEU A 357 45.17 -112.80 36.56
C LEU A 357 43.84 -112.42 35.88
N LEU A 358 42.69 -112.70 36.51
CA LEU A 358 41.36 -112.29 36.02
C LEU A 358 40.90 -111.02 36.73
N LEU A 359 41.24 -110.84 38.02
CA LEU A 359 41.04 -109.60 38.77
C LEU A 359 41.93 -108.48 38.23
N GLU A 360 43.21 -108.75 37.95
CA GLU A 360 44.16 -107.76 37.39
C GLU A 360 43.63 -107.17 36.06
N LYS A 361 43.04 -108.02 35.20
CA LYS A 361 42.39 -107.57 33.94
C LYS A 361 41.12 -106.76 34.19
N GLN A 362 40.33 -107.10 35.21
CA GLN A 362 39.14 -106.32 35.58
C GLN A 362 39.53 -104.96 36.14
N ASP A 363 40.63 -104.86 36.90
CA ASP A 363 41.20 -103.60 37.35
C ASP A 363 41.77 -102.79 36.18
N GLU A 364 42.45 -103.40 35.20
CA GLU A 364 42.88 -102.72 33.96
C GLU A 364 41.68 -102.18 33.16
N GLU A 365 40.63 -102.98 32.95
CA GLU A 365 39.40 -102.56 32.27
C GLU A 365 38.66 -101.44 33.03
N PHE A 366 38.61 -101.52 34.37
CA PHE A 366 38.01 -100.49 35.22
C PHE A 366 38.79 -99.17 35.17
N ASN A 367 40.12 -99.23 35.25
CA ASN A 367 40.98 -98.04 35.13
C ASN A 367 40.87 -97.40 33.74
N ALA A 368 40.80 -98.20 32.67
CA ALA A 368 40.57 -97.68 31.31
C ALA A 368 39.20 -96.99 31.17
N GLN A 369 38.14 -97.56 31.78
CA GLN A 369 36.82 -96.92 31.84
C GLN A 369 36.83 -95.64 32.69
N SER A 370 37.59 -95.61 33.79
CA SER A 370 37.74 -94.43 34.64
C SER A 370 38.42 -93.27 33.90
N LEU A 371 39.53 -93.54 33.19
CA LEU A 371 40.21 -92.55 32.34
C LEU A 371 39.29 -92.02 31.22
N LEU A 372 38.54 -92.89 30.56
CA LEU A 372 37.57 -92.48 29.54
C LEU A 372 36.43 -91.62 30.12
N LEU A 373 36.00 -91.88 31.36
CA LEU A 373 35.04 -91.04 32.07
C LEU A 373 35.64 -89.69 32.48
N GLU A 374 36.92 -89.60 32.82
CA GLU A 374 37.62 -88.32 33.05
C GLU A 374 37.78 -87.52 31.75
N GLU A 375 38.09 -88.16 30.62
CA GLU A 375 38.06 -87.53 29.30
C GLU A 375 36.66 -87.02 28.94
N PHE A 376 35.59 -87.79 29.19
CA PHE A 376 34.22 -87.31 28.96
C PHE A 376 33.83 -86.17 29.92
N GLN A 377 34.27 -86.19 31.19
CA GLN A 377 34.01 -85.11 32.15
C GLN A 377 34.72 -83.81 31.73
N THR A 378 36.00 -83.87 31.40
CA THR A 378 36.78 -82.69 30.98
C THR A 378 36.26 -82.10 29.67
N ASN A 379 35.89 -82.93 28.68
CA ASN A 379 35.22 -82.47 27.46
C ASN A 379 33.84 -81.85 27.74
N LEU A 380 33.06 -82.41 28.67
CA LEU A 380 31.77 -81.86 29.08
C LEU A 380 31.92 -80.52 29.82
N GLU A 381 32.96 -80.33 30.64
CA GLU A 381 33.28 -79.05 31.27
C GLU A 381 33.76 -78.01 30.27
N PHE A 382 34.59 -78.40 29.30
CA PHE A 382 35.00 -77.53 28.20
C PHE A 382 33.78 -77.04 27.42
N ALA A 383 32.89 -77.94 26.99
CA ALA A 383 31.67 -77.61 26.27
C ALA A 383 30.71 -76.71 27.09
N LYS A 384 30.55 -76.95 28.40
CA LYS A 384 29.84 -76.04 29.31
C LYS A 384 30.48 -74.64 29.33
N SER A 385 31.81 -74.56 29.32
CA SER A 385 32.53 -73.27 29.30
C SER A 385 32.27 -72.50 28.00
N GLU A 386 32.18 -73.19 26.85
CA GLU A 386 31.92 -72.54 25.56
C GLU A 386 30.45 -72.11 25.43
N LEU A 387 29.50 -72.94 25.86
CA LEU A 387 28.09 -72.54 25.93
C LEU A 387 27.87 -71.32 26.83
N LEU A 388 28.64 -71.17 27.92
CA LEU A 388 28.60 -69.97 28.75
C LEU A 388 29.20 -68.75 28.05
N LYS A 389 30.36 -68.89 27.37
CA LYS A 389 30.96 -67.82 26.56
C LYS A 389 30.00 -67.35 25.47
N GLU A 390 29.40 -68.26 24.71
CA GLU A 390 28.46 -67.94 23.63
C GLU A 390 27.16 -67.33 24.13
N ARG A 391 26.58 -67.85 25.23
CA ARG A 391 25.43 -67.21 25.88
C ARG A 391 25.74 -65.77 26.28
N ASP A 392 26.94 -65.52 26.79
CA ASP A 392 27.34 -64.18 27.24
C ASP A 392 27.89 -63.30 26.10
N MET A 393 28.23 -63.86 24.92
CA MET A 393 28.35 -63.15 23.63
C MET A 393 26.96 -62.72 23.14
N LEU A 394 26.01 -63.64 23.11
CA LEU A 394 24.63 -63.42 22.64
C LEU A 394 23.92 -62.32 23.47
N LYS A 395 24.09 -62.31 24.81
CA LYS A 395 23.60 -61.20 25.64
C LYS A 395 24.20 -59.83 25.28
N ARG A 396 25.49 -59.78 24.93
CA ARG A 396 26.16 -58.53 24.51
C ARG A 396 25.66 -58.09 23.14
N ALA A 397 25.43 -59.03 22.22
CA ALA A 397 24.78 -58.76 20.93
C ALA A 397 23.35 -58.22 21.12
N GLN A 398 22.53 -58.87 21.96
CA GLN A 398 21.18 -58.39 22.32
C GLN A 398 21.20 -56.99 22.91
N ALA A 399 22.07 -56.71 23.89
CA ALA A 399 22.21 -55.38 24.46
C ALA A 399 22.61 -54.32 23.41
N SER A 400 23.52 -54.66 22.49
CA SER A 400 23.91 -53.75 21.39
C SER A 400 22.81 -53.54 20.35
N TYR A 401 21.94 -54.53 20.14
CA TYR A 401 20.75 -54.40 19.30
C TYR A 401 19.69 -53.52 19.97
N GLU A 402 19.48 -53.67 21.29
CA GLU A 402 18.58 -52.81 22.06
C GLU A 402 19.04 -51.35 22.11
N THR A 403 20.34 -51.07 22.17
CA THR A 403 20.85 -49.69 22.07
C THR A 403 20.68 -49.14 20.66
N LEU A 404 21.05 -49.91 19.62
CA LEU A 404 20.88 -49.49 18.24
C LEU A 404 19.40 -49.24 17.87
N GLN A 405 18.47 -50.04 18.39
CA GLN A 405 17.04 -49.82 18.16
C GLN A 405 16.55 -48.52 18.83
N LYS A 406 17.03 -48.20 20.04
CA LYS A 406 16.75 -46.91 20.70
C LYS A 406 17.32 -45.73 19.90
N GLU A 407 18.58 -45.82 19.47
CA GLU A 407 19.22 -44.81 18.61
C GLU A 407 18.46 -44.60 17.29
N MET A 408 17.95 -45.68 16.68
CA MET A 408 17.15 -45.60 15.45
C MET A 408 15.76 -45.01 15.69
N ASP A 409 15.12 -45.26 16.84
CA ASP A 409 13.85 -44.65 17.20
C ASP A 409 14.00 -43.18 17.65
N GLU A 410 15.13 -42.80 18.25
CA GLU A 410 15.50 -41.40 18.49
C GLU A 410 15.78 -40.67 17.17
N ALA A 411 16.50 -41.29 16.24
CA ALA A 411 16.75 -40.75 14.90
C ALA A 411 15.44 -40.52 14.12
N LYS A 412 14.48 -41.46 14.15
CA LYS A 412 13.14 -41.26 13.55
C LYS A 412 12.46 -40.00 14.09
N ARG A 413 12.39 -39.82 15.42
CA ARG A 413 11.79 -38.64 16.05
C ARG A 413 12.47 -37.34 15.63
N THR A 414 13.80 -37.33 15.49
CA THR A 414 14.49 -36.12 14.98
C THR A 414 14.17 -35.85 13.51
N VAL A 415 14.01 -36.88 12.67
CA VAL A 415 13.58 -36.72 11.26
C VAL A 415 12.12 -36.27 11.17
N GLU A 416 11.24 -36.78 12.03
CA GLU A 416 9.84 -36.36 12.14
C GLU A 416 9.75 -34.86 12.48
N ILE A 417 10.40 -34.42 13.57
CA ILE A 417 10.47 -33.01 13.99
C ILE A 417 11.06 -32.11 12.90
N LEU A 418 12.15 -32.54 12.23
CA LEU A 418 12.74 -31.78 11.12
C LEU A 418 11.81 -31.71 9.90
N SER A 419 10.97 -32.73 9.68
CA SER A 419 9.98 -32.74 8.60
C SER A 419 8.80 -31.80 8.88
N GLU A 420 8.35 -31.72 10.14
CA GLU A 420 7.33 -30.77 10.59
C GLU A 420 7.83 -29.33 10.44
N GLN A 421 9.06 -29.04 10.90
CA GLN A 421 9.71 -27.74 10.72
C GLN A 421 9.86 -27.38 9.24
N LEU A 422 10.24 -28.35 8.39
CA LEU A 422 10.33 -28.15 6.94
C LEU A 422 8.96 -27.84 6.29
N VAL A 423 7.85 -28.34 6.83
CA VAL A 423 6.49 -27.99 6.38
C VAL A 423 6.13 -26.58 6.83
N GLN A 424 6.34 -26.24 8.11
CA GLN A 424 6.05 -24.91 8.67
C GLN A 424 6.83 -23.80 7.94
N GLU A 425 8.12 -23.99 7.68
CA GLU A 425 8.96 -23.06 6.90
C GLU A 425 8.47 -22.91 5.44
N LYS A 426 7.97 -23.99 4.81
CA LYS A 426 7.38 -23.92 3.46
C LYS A 426 6.05 -23.19 3.43
N GLU A 427 5.28 -23.24 4.51
CA GLU A 427 4.01 -22.52 4.64
C GLU A 427 4.26 -21.04 4.91
N ALA A 428 5.13 -20.69 5.86
CA ALA A 428 5.58 -19.32 6.08
C ALA A 428 6.20 -18.68 4.82
N LEU A 429 6.98 -19.45 4.04
CA LEU A 429 7.52 -18.99 2.76
C LEU A 429 6.43 -18.80 1.69
N ARG A 430 5.41 -19.68 1.64
CA ARG A 430 4.27 -19.54 0.73
C ARG A 430 3.49 -18.26 1.03
N ASP A 431 3.20 -18.00 2.29
CA ASP A 431 2.46 -16.82 2.74
C ASP A 431 3.24 -15.53 2.48
N SER A 432 4.56 -15.55 2.72
CA SER A 432 5.48 -14.47 2.35
C SER A 432 5.49 -14.20 0.84
N VAL A 433 5.50 -15.24 0.00
CA VAL A 433 5.40 -15.11 -1.47
C VAL A 433 4.03 -14.57 -1.90
N GLN A 434 2.93 -14.96 -1.25
CA GLN A 434 1.61 -14.39 -1.50
C GLN A 434 1.56 -12.90 -1.16
N LEU A 435 2.11 -12.50 -0.01
CA LEU A 435 2.21 -11.10 0.40
C LEU A 435 3.08 -10.26 -0.55
N VAL A 436 4.20 -10.80 -1.03
CA VAL A 436 5.03 -10.13 -2.05
C VAL A 436 4.27 -9.97 -3.38
N ASN A 437 3.44 -10.95 -3.76
CA ASN A 437 2.61 -10.85 -4.96
C ASN A 437 1.47 -9.83 -4.81
N SER A 438 0.81 -9.74 -3.64
CA SER A 438 -0.21 -8.71 -3.42
C SER A 438 0.39 -7.30 -3.37
N LEU A 439 1.52 -7.12 -2.66
CA LEU A 439 2.26 -5.84 -2.64
C LEU A 439 2.77 -5.44 -4.03
N LYS A 440 3.10 -6.40 -4.90
CA LYS A 440 3.44 -6.13 -6.30
C LYS A 440 2.23 -5.67 -7.11
N ALA A 441 1.06 -6.29 -6.92
CA ALA A 441 -0.18 -5.85 -7.57
C ALA A 441 -0.59 -4.44 -7.11
N ASP A 442 -0.52 -4.17 -5.80
CA ASP A 442 -0.73 -2.83 -5.23
C ASP A 442 0.24 -1.80 -5.82
N LEU A 443 1.53 -2.15 -5.97
CA LEU A 443 2.52 -1.28 -6.59
C LEU A 443 2.20 -0.98 -8.05
N GLN A 444 1.80 -1.99 -8.84
CA GLN A 444 1.39 -1.79 -10.24
C GLN A 444 0.17 -0.86 -10.33
N LEU A 445 -0.86 -1.07 -9.51
CA LEU A 445 -2.03 -0.18 -9.42
C LEU A 445 -1.65 1.26 -9.00
N LYS A 446 -0.59 1.44 -8.21
CA LYS A 446 -0.05 2.77 -7.88
C LYS A 446 0.73 3.38 -9.03
N ASP A 447 1.60 2.63 -9.70
CA ASP A 447 2.34 3.09 -10.87
C ASP A 447 1.38 3.50 -12.00
N ASP A 448 0.35 2.70 -12.28
CA ASP A 448 -0.72 3.03 -13.24
C ASP A 448 -1.39 4.36 -12.86
N SER A 449 -1.85 4.50 -11.61
CA SER A 449 -2.46 5.76 -11.12
C SER A 449 -1.52 6.97 -11.12
N LEU A 450 -0.20 6.76 -11.03
CA LEU A 450 0.82 7.79 -11.19
C LEU A 450 1.00 8.18 -12.65
N THR A 451 0.87 7.25 -13.60
CA THR A 451 0.85 7.59 -15.03
C THR A 451 -0.41 8.38 -15.40
N ASP A 452 -1.60 7.98 -14.94
CA ASP A 452 -2.85 8.70 -15.15
C ASP A 452 -2.79 10.13 -14.60
N THR A 453 -2.34 10.30 -13.35
CA THR A 453 -2.21 11.63 -12.75
C THR A 453 -1.12 12.47 -13.41
N THR A 454 -0.06 11.86 -13.95
CA THR A 454 0.95 12.56 -14.76
C THR A 454 0.38 13.03 -16.10
N LEU A 455 -0.41 12.20 -16.79
CA LEU A 455 -1.08 12.58 -18.03
C LEU A 455 -2.13 13.68 -17.80
N ALA A 456 -2.90 13.59 -16.71
CA ALA A 456 -3.85 14.63 -16.32
C ALA A 456 -3.14 15.97 -16.01
N LEU A 457 -1.98 15.93 -15.36
CA LEU A 457 -1.15 17.13 -15.14
C LEU A 457 -0.64 17.71 -16.47
N GLN A 458 -0.13 16.90 -17.40
CA GLN A 458 0.32 17.37 -18.72
C GLN A 458 -0.82 18.02 -19.53
N LEU A 459 -2.02 17.45 -19.48
CA LEU A 459 -3.22 18.07 -20.08
C LEU A 459 -3.55 19.42 -19.43
N LYS A 460 -3.49 19.53 -18.10
CA LYS A 460 -3.72 20.80 -17.39
C LYS A 460 -2.61 21.82 -17.61
N GLU A 461 -1.37 21.41 -17.84
CA GLU A 461 -0.29 22.30 -18.29
C GLU A 461 -0.55 22.82 -19.72
N ALA A 462 -1.04 21.98 -20.64
CA ALA A 462 -1.40 22.38 -21.98
C ALA A 462 -2.60 23.35 -22.02
N GLU A 463 -3.67 23.08 -21.27
CA GLU A 463 -4.81 24.00 -21.07
C GLU A 463 -4.34 25.36 -20.53
N LEU A 464 -3.48 25.35 -19.51
CA LEU A 464 -2.93 26.55 -18.88
C LEU A 464 -2.01 27.34 -19.82
N ILE A 465 -1.33 26.67 -20.75
CA ILE A 465 -0.57 27.31 -21.85
C ILE A 465 -1.53 27.96 -22.86
N SER A 466 -2.62 27.30 -23.27
CA SER A 466 -3.64 27.90 -24.16
C SER A 466 -4.24 29.16 -23.52
N ALA A 467 -4.73 29.06 -22.28
CA ALA A 467 -5.30 30.18 -21.54
C ALA A 467 -4.31 31.36 -21.39
N LYS A 468 -3.00 31.10 -21.23
CA LYS A 468 -1.96 32.14 -21.24
C LYS A 468 -1.82 32.83 -22.60
N LEU A 469 -1.85 32.08 -23.70
CA LEU A 469 -1.78 32.63 -25.06
C LEU A 469 -3.04 33.45 -25.40
N GLU A 470 -4.21 32.96 -24.99
CA GLU A 470 -5.48 33.67 -25.11
C GLU A 470 -5.50 34.98 -24.30
N LEU A 471 -5.05 34.95 -23.04
CA LEU A 471 -4.88 36.15 -22.21
C LEU A 471 -3.88 37.14 -22.82
N GLN A 472 -2.79 36.66 -23.42
CA GLN A 472 -1.84 37.52 -24.15
C GLN A 472 -2.50 38.15 -25.39
N HIS A 473 -3.31 37.38 -26.13
CA HIS A 473 -4.05 37.86 -27.29
C HIS A 473 -5.11 38.90 -26.89
N VAL A 474 -5.92 38.64 -25.87
CA VAL A 474 -6.89 39.59 -25.31
C VAL A 474 -6.19 40.86 -24.80
N LYS A 475 -5.03 40.74 -24.13
CA LYS A 475 -4.22 41.89 -23.72
C LYS A 475 -3.75 42.72 -24.91
N SER A 476 -3.32 42.10 -26.01
CA SER A 476 -2.94 42.82 -27.23
C SER A 476 -4.13 43.55 -27.88
N LYS A 477 -5.32 42.91 -27.93
CA LYS A 477 -6.59 43.51 -28.37
C LYS A 477 -6.97 44.70 -27.48
N PHE A 478 -6.86 44.58 -26.17
CA PHE A 478 -7.12 45.66 -25.22
C PHE A 478 -6.18 46.85 -25.44
N SER A 479 -4.87 46.62 -25.60
CA SER A 479 -3.92 47.70 -25.91
C SER A 479 -4.24 48.39 -27.24
N LEU A 480 -4.63 47.66 -28.29
CA LEU A 480 -5.07 48.23 -29.56
C LEU A 480 -6.33 49.10 -29.40
N VAL A 481 -7.35 48.60 -28.69
CA VAL A 481 -8.58 49.36 -28.38
C VAL A 481 -8.27 50.60 -27.54
N GLN A 482 -7.38 50.50 -26.55
CA GLN A 482 -6.94 51.63 -25.74
C GLN A 482 -6.24 52.70 -26.59
N HIS A 483 -5.33 52.30 -27.50
CA HIS A 483 -4.69 53.24 -28.44
C HIS A 483 -5.73 53.92 -29.33
N ASN A 484 -6.64 53.15 -29.96
CA ASN A 484 -7.72 53.68 -30.80
C ASN A 484 -8.64 54.64 -30.03
N LEU A 485 -8.98 54.33 -28.78
CA LEU A 485 -9.78 55.22 -27.93
C LEU A 485 -9.03 56.53 -27.67
N THR A 486 -7.74 56.51 -27.30
CA THR A 486 -6.98 57.76 -27.14
C THR A 486 -6.82 58.53 -28.45
N ALA A 487 -6.81 57.88 -29.62
CA ALA A 487 -6.82 58.56 -30.91
C ALA A 487 -8.17 59.29 -31.11
N LYS A 488 -9.30 58.62 -30.84
CA LYS A 488 -10.63 59.25 -30.90
C LYS A 488 -10.85 60.34 -29.86
N THR A 489 -10.26 60.25 -28.67
CA THR A 489 -10.24 61.37 -27.71
C THR A 489 -9.55 62.60 -28.29
N ARG A 490 -8.36 62.43 -28.91
CA ARG A 490 -7.63 63.55 -29.54
C ARG A 490 -8.36 64.13 -30.76
N GLU A 491 -9.00 63.30 -31.59
CA GLU A 491 -9.86 63.77 -32.68
C GLU A 491 -11.04 64.59 -32.15
N LEU A 492 -11.66 64.15 -31.05
CA LEU A 492 -12.77 64.83 -30.40
C LEU A 492 -12.34 66.14 -29.72
N GLU A 493 -11.18 66.18 -29.07
CA GLU A 493 -10.56 67.41 -28.53
C GLU A 493 -10.27 68.43 -29.65
N ALA A 494 -9.71 67.98 -30.78
CA ALA A 494 -9.46 68.84 -31.94
C ALA A 494 -10.77 69.38 -32.55
N ALA A 495 -11.80 68.54 -32.70
CA ALA A 495 -13.11 68.96 -33.16
C ALA A 495 -13.78 69.95 -32.17
N GLN A 496 -13.62 69.76 -30.86
CA GLN A 496 -14.08 70.71 -29.85
C GLN A 496 -13.35 72.06 -29.94
N SER A 497 -12.04 72.08 -30.21
CA SER A 497 -11.29 73.32 -30.45
C SER A 497 -11.81 74.07 -31.67
N MET A 498 -11.99 73.37 -32.81
CA MET A 498 -12.57 73.95 -34.03
C MET A 498 -14.00 74.49 -33.79
N VAL A 499 -14.83 73.79 -33.03
CA VAL A 499 -16.17 74.29 -32.64
C VAL A 499 -16.08 75.52 -31.73
N GLN A 500 -15.08 75.62 -30.85
CA GLN A 500 -14.84 76.84 -30.06
C GLN A 500 -14.33 78.01 -30.92
N GLU A 501 -13.54 77.74 -31.97
CA GLU A 501 -13.09 78.74 -32.94
C GLU A 501 -14.26 79.26 -33.78
N LEU A 502 -15.04 78.37 -34.39
CA LEU A 502 -16.27 78.74 -35.11
C LEU A 502 -17.26 79.52 -34.23
N ARG A 503 -17.36 79.21 -32.92
CA ARG A 503 -18.17 80.00 -31.98
C ARG A 503 -17.63 81.42 -31.73
N LYS A 504 -16.30 81.63 -31.79
CA LYS A 504 -15.67 82.97 -31.74
C LYS A 504 -15.91 83.73 -33.04
N GLU A 505 -15.81 83.06 -34.19
CA GLU A 505 -16.12 83.67 -35.49
C GLU A 505 -17.59 84.09 -35.59
N VAL A 506 -18.53 83.22 -35.18
CA VAL A 506 -19.97 83.55 -35.13
C VAL A 506 -20.26 84.73 -34.19
N SER A 507 -19.57 84.86 -33.05
CA SER A 507 -19.76 86.03 -32.16
C SER A 507 -19.15 87.32 -32.71
N GLN A 508 -18.03 87.24 -33.44
CA GLN A 508 -17.48 88.37 -34.20
C GLN A 508 -18.39 88.79 -35.36
N VAL A 509 -18.91 87.85 -36.15
CA VAL A 509 -19.89 88.12 -37.21
C VAL A 509 -21.15 88.76 -36.62
N LYS A 510 -21.63 88.28 -35.47
CA LYS A 510 -22.78 88.88 -34.78
C LYS A 510 -22.53 90.31 -34.32
N SER A 511 -21.35 90.64 -33.78
CA SER A 511 -21.04 92.01 -33.35
C SER A 511 -20.82 92.97 -34.53
N LEU A 512 -20.21 92.48 -35.63
CA LEU A 512 -20.13 93.22 -36.90
C LEU A 512 -21.52 93.49 -37.49
N LEU A 513 -22.41 92.50 -37.45
CA LEU A 513 -23.80 92.63 -37.90
C LEU A 513 -24.58 93.62 -37.04
N GLN A 514 -24.48 93.56 -35.71
CA GLN A 514 -25.09 94.55 -34.80
C GLN A 514 -24.55 95.97 -35.06
N SER A 515 -23.25 96.13 -35.31
CA SER A 515 -22.66 97.42 -35.69
C SER A 515 -23.20 97.92 -37.06
N LYS A 516 -23.45 97.00 -38.01
CA LYS A 516 -24.08 97.33 -39.30
C LYS A 516 -25.56 97.69 -39.16
N GLU A 517 -26.31 97.00 -38.30
CA GLU A 517 -27.68 97.40 -37.94
C GLU A 517 -27.73 98.78 -37.27
N GLU A 518 -26.75 99.12 -36.41
CA GLU A 518 -26.65 100.45 -35.83
C GLU A 518 -26.31 101.53 -36.86
N GLN A 519 -25.46 101.22 -37.83
CA GLN A 519 -25.19 102.11 -38.97
C GLN A 519 -26.45 102.29 -39.83
N LEU A 520 -27.19 101.20 -40.11
CA LEU A 520 -28.46 101.26 -40.83
C LEU A 520 -29.51 102.04 -40.06
N ARG A 521 -29.72 101.79 -38.76
CA ARG A 521 -30.67 102.54 -37.91
C ARG A 521 -30.36 104.04 -37.90
N LYS A 522 -29.08 104.45 -37.83
CA LYS A 522 -28.66 105.85 -37.94
C LYS A 522 -28.92 106.45 -39.33
N LEU A 523 -28.76 105.67 -40.40
CA LEU A 523 -29.12 106.12 -41.75
C LEU A 523 -30.64 106.22 -41.93
N THR A 524 -31.43 105.32 -41.32
CA THR A 524 -32.89 105.41 -41.32
C THR A 524 -33.40 106.62 -40.54
N THR A 525 -32.84 106.94 -39.37
CA THR A 525 -33.25 108.16 -38.65
C THR A 525 -32.84 109.42 -39.40
N LEU A 526 -31.66 109.47 -40.01
CA LEU A 526 -31.26 110.58 -40.88
C LEU A 526 -32.15 110.69 -42.14
N LEU A 527 -32.64 109.57 -42.68
CA LEU A 527 -33.62 109.56 -43.76
C LEU A 527 -34.96 110.13 -43.28
N GLN A 528 -35.44 109.71 -42.09
CA GLN A 528 -36.66 110.21 -41.48
C GLN A 528 -36.56 111.71 -41.18
N GLU A 529 -35.46 112.20 -40.61
CA GLU A 529 -35.20 113.65 -40.42
C GLU A 529 -35.25 114.41 -41.76
N LYS A 530 -34.81 113.79 -42.87
CA LYS A 530 -34.87 114.39 -44.21
C LYS A 530 -36.26 114.32 -44.83
N GLU A 531 -37.03 113.27 -44.54
CA GLU A 531 -38.41 113.10 -44.96
C GLU A 531 -39.36 114.01 -44.16
N GLU A 532 -39.07 114.26 -42.88
CA GLU A 532 -39.68 115.30 -42.04
C GLU A 532 -39.32 116.70 -42.55
N GLN A 533 -38.07 116.96 -42.93
CA GLN A 533 -37.70 118.23 -43.58
C GLN A 533 -38.39 118.41 -44.94
N LEU A 534 -38.57 117.35 -45.72
CA LEU A 534 -39.39 117.37 -46.94
C LEU A 534 -40.88 117.56 -46.64
N SER A 535 -41.39 117.04 -45.54
CA SER A 535 -42.76 117.23 -45.06
C SER A 535 -42.99 118.68 -44.62
N ILE A 536 -42.07 119.26 -43.85
CA ILE A 536 -42.10 120.69 -43.46
C ILE A 536 -42.01 121.58 -44.69
N MET A 537 -41.03 121.37 -45.57
CA MET A 537 -40.94 122.12 -46.84
C MET A 537 -42.17 121.93 -47.73
N ARG A 538 -42.88 120.81 -47.61
CA ARG A 538 -44.15 120.58 -48.31
C ARG A 538 -45.32 121.29 -47.64
N ILE A 539 -45.38 121.37 -46.31
CA ILE A 539 -46.34 122.19 -45.58
C ILE A 539 -46.11 123.66 -45.93
N ASP A 540 -44.87 124.16 -45.88
CA ASP A 540 -44.50 125.51 -46.32
C ASP A 540 -44.92 125.78 -47.77
N LEU A 541 -44.76 124.78 -48.66
CA LEU A 541 -45.14 124.90 -50.07
C LEU A 541 -46.67 124.84 -50.25
N ASP A 542 -47.38 123.98 -49.53
CA ASP A 542 -48.84 123.90 -49.54
C ASP A 542 -49.48 125.15 -48.85
N ASP A 543 -48.84 125.79 -47.87
CA ASP A 543 -49.21 127.10 -47.30
C ASP A 543 -48.93 128.24 -48.30
N SER A 544 -47.77 128.24 -48.97
CA SER A 544 -47.51 129.17 -50.08
C SER A 544 -48.53 129.00 -51.22
N LYS A 545 -49.06 127.79 -51.38
CA LYS A 545 -50.12 127.44 -52.33
C LYS A 545 -51.52 127.83 -51.81
N VAL A 546 -51.75 127.91 -50.50
CA VAL A 546 -52.94 128.56 -49.93
C VAL A 546 -52.89 130.07 -50.19
N GLN A 547 -51.74 130.72 -50.00
CA GLN A 547 -51.56 132.14 -50.37
C GLN A 547 -51.71 132.36 -51.89
N LEU A 548 -51.20 131.43 -52.72
CA LEU A 548 -51.49 131.43 -54.16
C LEU A 548 -52.95 131.09 -54.48
N SER A 549 -53.71 130.42 -53.59
CA SER A 549 -55.14 130.14 -53.78
C SER A 549 -56.01 131.37 -53.50
N GLU A 550 -55.64 132.20 -52.52
CA GLU A 550 -56.23 133.52 -52.32
C GLU A 550 -55.93 134.43 -53.52
N ALA A 551 -54.71 134.35 -54.07
CA ALA A 551 -54.36 135.04 -55.31
C ALA A 551 -55.09 134.48 -56.54
N THR A 552 -55.29 133.16 -56.67
CA THR A 552 -56.02 132.58 -57.81
C THR A 552 -57.53 132.70 -57.69
N SER A 553 -58.11 132.99 -56.53
CA SER A 553 -59.52 133.41 -56.43
C SER A 553 -59.79 134.67 -57.28
N VAL A 554 -58.82 135.58 -57.37
CA VAL A 554 -58.86 136.75 -58.27
C VAL A 554 -58.62 136.36 -59.75
N VAL A 555 -57.92 135.25 -60.00
CA VAL A 555 -57.66 134.70 -61.36
C VAL A 555 -58.79 133.77 -61.84
N GLU A 556 -59.67 133.26 -60.98
CA GLU A 556 -60.82 132.45 -61.39
C GLU A 556 -61.89 133.25 -62.13
N GLN A 557 -61.92 134.57 -61.95
CA GLN A 557 -62.67 135.47 -62.85
C GLN A 557 -62.07 135.53 -64.28
N ILE A 558 -60.81 135.12 -64.46
CA ILE A 558 -60.09 135.12 -65.75
C ILE A 558 -60.09 133.70 -66.36
N SER A 559 -59.90 132.64 -65.56
CA SER A 559 -59.90 131.25 -66.04
C SER A 559 -61.26 130.78 -66.56
N ALA A 560 -62.35 131.47 -66.19
CA ALA A 560 -63.69 131.26 -66.73
C ALA A 560 -63.79 131.32 -68.27
N LEU A 561 -62.82 131.97 -68.95
CA LEU A 561 -62.74 132.06 -70.42
C LEU A 561 -61.95 130.93 -71.09
N SER A 562 -61.24 130.07 -70.35
CA SER A 562 -60.42 128.97 -70.90
C SER A 562 -61.13 127.61 -70.89
N ARG A 563 -62.46 127.58 -70.71
CA ARG A 563 -63.25 126.35 -70.48
C ARG A 563 -63.63 125.56 -71.76
N ALA A 564 -63.08 125.89 -72.94
CA ALA A 564 -63.68 125.42 -74.21
C ALA A 564 -62.70 125.20 -75.38
N LEU A 565 -61.64 124.39 -75.20
CA LEU A 565 -61.01 123.69 -76.34
C LEU A 565 -60.17 122.46 -75.92
N VAL A 566 -60.86 121.31 -75.84
CA VAL A 566 -60.34 119.94 -76.13
C VAL A 566 -59.31 119.39 -75.14
N ASP A 567 -59.63 118.53 -74.16
CA ASP A 567 -60.34 117.22 -74.17
C ASP A 567 -59.51 116.08 -74.82
N SER A 568 -59.38 114.86 -74.27
CA SER A 568 -59.85 114.27 -72.98
C SER A 568 -59.17 112.91 -72.69
N ALA A 569 -59.56 112.25 -71.57
CA ALA A 569 -59.53 110.79 -71.32
C ALA A 569 -58.27 110.06 -70.73
N LYS A 570 -58.07 110.23 -69.42
CA LYS A 570 -58.08 109.18 -68.36
C LYS A 570 -57.07 107.97 -68.30
N GLN A 571 -56.21 108.03 -67.27
CA GLN A 571 -56.06 107.09 -66.11
C GLN A 571 -55.53 105.62 -66.22
N GLY A 572 -54.47 105.33 -65.44
CA GLY A 572 -54.19 104.02 -64.76
C GLY A 572 -53.35 102.97 -65.52
N ALA A 573 -52.76 101.92 -64.89
CA ALA A 573 -52.37 101.69 -63.48
C ALA A 573 -51.43 100.45 -63.29
N THR A 574 -50.32 100.61 -62.55
CA THR A 574 -49.65 99.69 -61.57
C THR A 574 -49.45 98.15 -61.77
N SER A 575 -48.19 97.71 -61.59
CA SER A 575 -47.72 96.46 -60.87
C SER A 575 -48.00 95.06 -61.49
N THR A 576 -47.41 93.91 -61.09
CA THR A 576 -46.48 93.47 -59.99
C THR A 576 -45.42 92.44 -60.44
N HIS A 577 -44.42 92.20 -59.58
CA HIS A 577 -43.53 91.03 -59.42
C HIS A 577 -44.29 89.74 -58.98
N ASP A 578 -43.76 88.49 -58.94
CA ASP A 578 -42.53 87.82 -59.45
C ASP A 578 -42.72 86.28 -59.45
N ASP A 579 -41.96 85.52 -60.26
CA ASP A 579 -42.15 84.05 -60.46
C ASP A 579 -41.00 83.11 -59.96
N GLU A 580 -39.78 83.60 -59.72
CA GLU A 580 -38.58 82.73 -59.67
C GLU A 580 -38.37 81.97 -58.33
N SER A 581 -39.02 82.39 -57.25
CA SER A 581 -38.76 81.88 -55.88
C SER A 581 -39.29 80.46 -55.61
N VAL A 582 -40.42 80.08 -56.24
CA VAL A 582 -41.21 78.89 -55.86
C VAL A 582 -40.52 77.56 -56.27
N LEU A 583 -39.75 77.56 -57.36
CA LEU A 583 -39.06 76.36 -57.89
C LEU A 583 -37.81 75.96 -57.09
N MET A 584 -37.19 76.91 -56.37
CA MET A 584 -36.01 76.65 -55.55
C MET A 584 -36.38 75.93 -54.24
N GLN A 585 -37.46 76.38 -53.59
CA GLN A 585 -37.89 75.86 -52.30
C GLN A 585 -38.49 74.44 -52.42
N THR A 586 -39.33 74.21 -53.43
CA THR A 586 -39.96 72.89 -53.69
C THR A 586 -38.95 71.78 -54.01
N ASN A 587 -37.83 72.10 -54.69
CA ASN A 587 -36.74 71.14 -54.89
C ASN A 587 -36.03 70.76 -53.58
N LEU A 588 -35.77 71.74 -52.71
CA LEU A 588 -35.04 71.52 -51.46
C LEU A 588 -35.81 70.58 -50.51
N GLU A 589 -37.14 70.74 -50.47
CA GLU A 589 -38.05 69.92 -49.69
C GLU A 589 -38.05 68.45 -50.20
N LEU A 590 -38.07 68.22 -51.51
CA LEU A 590 -37.98 66.87 -52.12
C LEU A 590 -36.66 66.15 -51.80
N PHE A 591 -35.51 66.84 -51.83
CA PHE A 591 -34.23 66.23 -51.47
C PHE A 591 -34.13 65.88 -49.99
N SER A 592 -34.75 66.68 -49.11
CA SER A 592 -34.80 66.39 -47.66
C SER A 592 -35.71 65.20 -47.35
N ALA A 593 -36.86 65.07 -48.04
CA ALA A 593 -37.77 63.95 -47.92
C ALA A 593 -37.14 62.63 -48.41
N ASN A 594 -36.47 62.64 -49.57
CA ASN A 594 -35.80 61.45 -50.08
C ASN A 594 -34.63 61.00 -49.18
N ARG A 595 -33.91 61.92 -48.52
CA ARG A 595 -32.88 61.54 -47.55
C ARG A 595 -33.47 60.86 -46.31
N SER A 596 -34.55 61.40 -45.74
CA SER A 596 -35.15 60.82 -44.52
C SER A 596 -35.84 59.48 -44.78
N LEU A 597 -36.34 59.23 -46.00
CA LEU A 597 -36.79 57.90 -46.42
C LEU A 597 -35.64 56.90 -46.50
N LEU A 598 -34.52 57.25 -47.14
CA LEU A 598 -33.36 56.35 -47.25
C LEU A 598 -32.73 56.03 -45.88
N GLU A 599 -32.64 57.02 -44.98
CA GLU A 599 -32.19 56.81 -43.60
C GLU A 599 -33.13 55.88 -42.83
N ARG A 600 -34.45 55.95 -43.08
CA ARG A 600 -35.45 55.06 -42.48
C ARG A 600 -35.38 53.64 -43.04
N GLU A 601 -35.13 53.46 -44.33
CA GLU A 601 -34.96 52.14 -44.96
C GLU A 601 -33.70 51.44 -44.42
N LEU A 602 -32.57 52.16 -44.32
CA LEU A 602 -31.33 51.63 -43.73
C LEU A 602 -31.50 51.26 -42.25
N GLN A 603 -32.25 52.06 -41.48
CA GLN A 603 -32.59 51.70 -40.09
C GLN A 603 -33.43 50.42 -40.03
N LEU A 604 -34.44 50.27 -40.90
CA LEU A 604 -35.28 49.08 -40.94
C LEU A 604 -34.50 47.82 -41.34
N GLN A 605 -33.57 47.93 -42.31
CA GLN A 605 -32.65 46.84 -42.66
C GLN A 605 -31.78 46.46 -41.47
N HIS A 606 -31.13 47.41 -40.79
CA HIS A 606 -30.30 47.11 -39.62
C HIS A 606 -31.11 46.47 -38.47
N TYR A 607 -32.36 46.88 -38.25
CA TYR A 607 -33.25 46.23 -37.28
C TYR A 607 -33.66 44.81 -37.72
N GLN A 608 -33.79 44.53 -39.02
CA GLN A 608 -34.08 43.20 -39.56
C GLN A 608 -32.87 42.27 -39.45
N GLU A 609 -31.69 42.70 -39.90
CA GLU A 609 -30.41 41.98 -39.74
C GLU A 609 -30.19 41.60 -38.28
N LYS A 610 -30.27 42.58 -37.38
CA LYS A 610 -30.13 42.37 -35.94
C LYS A 610 -31.22 41.47 -35.35
N ALA A 611 -32.43 41.48 -35.89
CA ALA A 611 -33.48 40.55 -35.47
C ALA A 611 -33.19 39.09 -35.91
N MET A 612 -32.55 38.90 -37.08
CA MET A 612 -32.12 37.58 -37.55
C MET A 612 -30.90 37.07 -36.76
N GLU A 613 -29.90 37.93 -36.48
CA GLU A 613 -28.79 37.60 -35.57
C GLU A 613 -29.31 37.17 -34.19
N ASN A 614 -30.27 37.91 -33.62
CA ASN A 614 -30.89 37.58 -32.34
C ASN A 614 -31.86 36.38 -32.40
N ALA A 615 -32.21 35.87 -33.58
CA ALA A 615 -32.95 34.61 -33.74
C ALA A 615 -31.98 33.42 -33.75
N ILE A 616 -30.91 33.50 -34.55
CA ILE A 616 -29.86 32.47 -34.63
C ILE A 616 -29.21 32.26 -33.24
N LEU A 617 -28.84 33.34 -32.56
CA LEU A 617 -28.28 33.27 -31.20
C LEU A 617 -29.25 32.71 -30.14
N ARG A 618 -30.57 32.63 -30.42
CA ARG A 618 -31.53 31.94 -29.54
C ARG A 618 -31.62 30.47 -29.89
N GLU A 619 -31.67 30.12 -31.17
CA GLU A 619 -31.67 28.74 -31.65
C GLU A 619 -30.39 28.00 -31.20
N GLU A 620 -29.23 28.66 -31.25
CA GLU A 620 -27.96 28.15 -30.70
C GLU A 620 -28.03 27.93 -29.17
N VAL A 621 -28.54 28.90 -28.41
CA VAL A 621 -28.68 28.78 -26.93
C VAL A 621 -29.75 27.78 -26.52
N GLU A 622 -30.83 27.65 -27.28
CA GLU A 622 -31.88 26.64 -27.06
C GLU A 622 -31.32 25.23 -27.32
N ALA A 623 -30.53 25.03 -28.38
CA ALA A 623 -29.82 23.77 -28.64
C ALA A 623 -28.75 23.44 -27.57
N GLU A 624 -27.98 24.42 -27.09
CA GLU A 624 -27.05 24.22 -25.97
C GLU A 624 -27.80 23.84 -24.69
N LEU A 625 -28.95 24.47 -24.40
CA LEU A 625 -29.77 24.15 -23.24
C LEU A 625 -30.44 22.77 -23.34
N GLU A 626 -30.82 22.30 -24.53
CA GLU A 626 -31.30 20.94 -24.74
C GLU A 626 -30.18 19.91 -24.55
N ALA A 627 -29.00 20.13 -25.14
CA ALA A 627 -27.84 19.24 -24.96
C ALA A 627 -27.40 19.14 -23.47
N VAL A 628 -27.39 20.26 -22.73
CA VAL A 628 -27.12 20.27 -21.29
C VAL A 628 -28.21 19.53 -20.51
N GLN A 629 -29.49 19.65 -20.89
CA GLN A 629 -30.58 18.88 -20.26
C GLN A 629 -30.47 17.38 -20.53
N GLU A 630 -29.99 16.95 -21.70
CA GLU A 630 -29.74 15.53 -21.98
C GLU A 630 -28.55 14.99 -21.18
N CYS A 631 -27.44 15.73 -21.13
CA CYS A 631 -26.30 15.38 -20.27
C CYS A 631 -26.70 15.28 -18.79
N LEU A 632 -27.55 16.18 -18.29
CA LEU A 632 -28.06 16.11 -16.92
C LEU A 632 -28.93 14.88 -16.68
N LYS A 633 -29.84 14.52 -17.60
CA LYS A 633 -30.64 13.28 -17.51
C LYS A 633 -29.75 12.03 -17.50
N GLU A 634 -28.70 12.01 -18.33
CA GLU A 634 -27.73 10.91 -18.34
C GLU A 634 -26.99 10.79 -17.00
N LYS A 635 -26.49 11.90 -16.44
CA LYS A 635 -25.83 11.88 -15.12
C LYS A 635 -26.81 11.52 -13.99
N ASP A 636 -28.07 11.96 -14.05
CA ASP A 636 -29.09 11.57 -13.06
C ASP A 636 -29.40 10.06 -13.15
N ASN A 637 -29.42 9.47 -14.34
CA ASN A 637 -29.58 8.02 -14.52
C ASN A 637 -28.37 7.24 -13.96
N GLU A 638 -27.12 7.66 -14.28
CA GLU A 638 -25.90 7.08 -13.67
C GLU A 638 -25.93 7.17 -12.13
N LEU A 639 -26.46 8.27 -11.58
CA LEU A 639 -26.65 8.46 -10.14
C LEU A 639 -27.80 7.64 -9.55
N VAL A 640 -28.73 7.11 -10.36
CA VAL A 640 -29.73 6.12 -9.93
C VAL A 640 -29.10 4.72 -9.96
N GLU A 641 -28.49 4.31 -11.07
CA GLU A 641 -27.83 2.99 -11.21
C GLU A 641 -26.78 2.75 -10.13
N THR A 642 -25.94 3.76 -9.84
CA THR A 642 -24.93 3.67 -8.78
C THR A 642 -25.52 3.63 -7.37
N ARG A 643 -26.72 4.21 -7.14
CA ARG A 643 -27.45 4.08 -5.86
C ARG A 643 -28.11 2.71 -5.72
N GLU A 644 -28.65 2.15 -6.79
CA GLU A 644 -29.25 0.82 -6.80
C GLU A 644 -28.18 -0.25 -6.56
N ALA A 645 -27.05 -0.19 -7.28
CA ALA A 645 -25.91 -1.07 -7.03
C ALA A 645 -25.35 -0.93 -5.60
N LEU A 646 -25.29 0.28 -5.03
CA LEU A 646 -24.89 0.49 -3.64
C LEU A 646 -25.90 -0.13 -2.66
N PHE A 647 -27.20 -0.03 -2.92
CA PHE A 647 -28.25 -0.64 -2.11
C PHE A 647 -28.16 -2.18 -2.13
N GLU A 648 -27.91 -2.78 -3.30
CA GLU A 648 -27.66 -4.21 -3.43
C GLU A 648 -26.43 -4.64 -2.61
N LYS A 649 -25.32 -3.88 -2.67
CA LYS A 649 -24.12 -4.18 -1.86
C LYS A 649 -24.34 -3.97 -0.36
N GLU A 650 -25.15 -3.00 0.04
CA GLU A 650 -25.61 -2.92 1.43
C GLU A 650 -26.44 -4.15 1.84
N GLN A 651 -27.28 -4.69 0.95
CA GLN A 651 -28.09 -5.87 1.22
C GLN A 651 -27.25 -7.16 1.28
N GLU A 652 -26.24 -7.31 0.41
CA GLU A 652 -25.23 -8.37 0.51
C GLU A 652 -24.49 -8.31 1.84
N LEU A 653 -23.99 -7.13 2.24
CA LEU A 653 -23.29 -6.94 3.51
C LEU A 653 -24.18 -7.27 4.72
N LYS A 654 -25.47 -6.86 4.71
CA LYS A 654 -26.43 -7.22 5.75
C LYS A 654 -26.67 -8.73 5.85
N GLN A 655 -26.71 -9.44 4.71
CA GLN A 655 -26.78 -10.91 4.71
C GLN A 655 -25.50 -11.57 5.23
N VAL A 656 -24.33 -11.05 4.86
CA VAL A 656 -23.02 -11.56 5.33
C VAL A 656 -22.88 -11.36 6.84
N LEU A 657 -23.25 -10.19 7.37
CA LEU A 657 -23.26 -9.93 8.81
C LEU A 657 -24.22 -10.87 9.55
N ALA A 658 -25.43 -11.10 9.04
CA ALA A 658 -26.38 -12.04 9.65
C ALA A 658 -25.84 -13.50 9.68
N ARG A 659 -25.07 -13.92 8.67
CA ARG A 659 -24.39 -15.23 8.66
C ARG A 659 -23.26 -15.29 9.69
N TRP A 660 -22.45 -14.23 9.82
CA TRP A 660 -21.41 -14.13 10.86
C TRP A 660 -22.01 -14.14 12.27
N GLU A 661 -23.09 -13.41 12.50
CA GLU A 661 -23.83 -13.44 13.77
C GLU A 661 -24.39 -14.83 14.10
N SER A 662 -24.89 -15.59 13.11
CA SER A 662 -25.30 -16.99 13.33
C SER A 662 -24.09 -17.82 13.75
N ARG A 663 -22.98 -17.71 13.02
CA ARG A 663 -21.78 -18.50 13.28
C ARG A 663 -21.13 -18.17 14.62
N GLU A 664 -21.18 -16.91 15.06
CA GLU A 664 -20.74 -16.49 16.39
C GLU A 664 -21.63 -17.09 17.48
N LYS A 665 -22.96 -17.15 17.29
CA LYS A 665 -23.90 -17.77 18.23
C LYS A 665 -23.68 -19.29 18.32
N GLU A 666 -23.46 -19.97 17.19
CA GLU A 666 -23.08 -21.39 17.15
C GLU A 666 -21.77 -21.66 17.90
N LEU A 667 -20.74 -20.81 17.71
CA LEU A 667 -19.45 -20.96 18.40
C LEU A 667 -19.56 -20.70 19.91
N HIS A 668 -20.42 -19.76 20.34
CA HIS A 668 -20.72 -19.56 21.76
C HIS A 668 -21.46 -20.76 22.35
N GLN A 669 -22.42 -21.36 21.63
CA GLN A 669 -23.13 -22.57 22.07
C GLN A 669 -22.17 -23.75 22.25
N LEU A 670 -21.31 -24.03 21.26
CA LEU A 670 -20.28 -25.06 21.36
C LEU A 670 -19.29 -24.81 22.52
N ALA A 671 -18.95 -23.54 22.79
CA ALA A 671 -18.10 -23.18 23.93
C ALA A 671 -18.81 -23.38 25.28
N GLU A 672 -20.12 -23.11 25.38
CA GLU A 672 -20.92 -23.41 26.56
C GLU A 672 -21.07 -24.92 26.78
N GLU A 673 -21.33 -25.69 25.72
CA GLU A 673 -21.42 -27.16 25.73
C GLU A 673 -20.11 -27.79 26.24
N LEU A 674 -18.97 -27.47 25.62
CA LEU A 674 -17.64 -27.90 26.09
C LEU A 674 -17.36 -27.47 27.55
N MET A 675 -17.82 -26.29 27.96
CA MET A 675 -17.74 -25.83 29.35
C MET A 675 -18.72 -26.52 30.30
N THR A 676 -19.71 -27.28 29.81
CA THR A 676 -20.51 -28.20 30.63
C THR A 676 -19.89 -29.60 30.68
N GLU A 677 -19.36 -30.11 29.57
CA GLU A 677 -18.64 -31.39 29.52
C GLU A 677 -17.37 -31.38 30.39
N ALA A 678 -16.59 -30.29 30.34
CA ALA A 678 -15.44 -30.12 31.24
C ALA A 678 -15.86 -30.15 32.72
N LYS A 679 -17.06 -29.65 33.07
CA LYS A 679 -17.59 -29.70 34.45
C LYS A 679 -18.06 -31.10 34.83
N THR A 680 -18.76 -31.82 33.94
CA THR A 680 -19.19 -33.21 34.22
C THR A 680 -18.01 -34.17 34.32
N LEU A 681 -17.00 -34.04 33.45
CA LEU A 681 -15.73 -34.79 33.55
C LEU A 681 -14.98 -34.46 34.85
N THR A 682 -14.94 -33.19 35.26
CA THR A 682 -14.35 -32.79 36.56
C THR A 682 -15.13 -33.39 37.73
N SER A 683 -16.46 -33.39 37.68
CA SER A 683 -17.32 -34.01 38.71
C SER A 683 -17.15 -35.53 38.80
N LEU A 684 -17.06 -36.21 37.65
CA LEU A 684 -16.74 -37.64 37.57
C LEU A 684 -15.36 -37.93 38.18
N ARG A 685 -14.35 -37.11 37.87
CA ARG A 685 -13.01 -37.25 38.43
C ARG A 685 -13.00 -37.09 39.95
N SER A 686 -13.75 -36.13 40.51
CA SER A 686 -13.91 -36.02 41.97
C SER A 686 -14.66 -37.21 42.58
N PHE A 687 -15.71 -37.73 41.92
CA PHE A 687 -16.47 -38.89 42.42
C PHE A 687 -15.67 -40.20 42.39
N LEU A 688 -14.79 -40.36 41.41
CA LEU A 688 -13.82 -41.46 41.35
C LEU A 688 -12.75 -41.33 42.44
N GLN A 689 -12.27 -40.10 42.70
CA GLN A 689 -11.32 -39.81 43.76
C GLN A 689 -11.92 -40.06 45.16
N GLU A 690 -13.18 -39.68 45.38
CA GLU A 690 -13.92 -39.90 46.63
C GLU A 690 -14.22 -41.39 46.90
N LYS A 691 -14.30 -42.22 45.85
CA LYS A 691 -14.36 -43.69 45.97
C LYS A 691 -12.99 -44.36 46.19
N GLY A 692 -11.88 -43.63 46.08
CA GLY A 692 -10.52 -44.19 46.16
C GLY A 692 -10.17 -44.78 47.54
N ASP A 693 -10.71 -44.22 48.62
CA ASP A 693 -10.41 -44.63 50.00
C ASP A 693 -11.32 -45.77 50.53
N GLY A 694 -12.18 -46.34 49.67
CA GLY A 694 -13.27 -47.25 50.05
C GLY A 694 -13.10 -48.73 49.68
N ALA A 695 -12.29 -49.46 50.46
CA ALA A 695 -12.18 -50.94 50.49
C ALA A 695 -11.67 -51.71 49.24
N ARG A 696 -10.64 -52.55 49.46
CA ARG A 696 -10.20 -53.57 48.50
C ARG A 696 -11.25 -54.67 48.32
N VAL A 697 -11.75 -54.85 47.09
CA VAL A 697 -12.43 -56.08 46.64
C VAL A 697 -11.84 -56.49 45.27
N GLN A 698 -11.60 -57.79 45.07
CA GLN A 698 -10.89 -58.32 43.89
C GLN A 698 -11.84 -58.66 42.73
N THR A 699 -12.22 -57.66 41.91
CA THR A 699 -12.89 -57.89 40.61
C THR A 699 -12.56 -56.76 39.62
N MET A 700 -11.56 -56.98 38.75
CA MET A 700 -11.04 -56.08 37.70
C MET A 700 -10.55 -54.69 38.19
N GLY A 701 -9.44 -54.19 37.63
CA GLY A 701 -8.93 -52.87 37.98
C GLY A 701 -9.89 -51.76 37.53
N PRO A 702 -10.24 -50.76 38.36
CA PRO A 702 -11.02 -49.61 37.90
C PRO A 702 -10.25 -48.78 36.86
N THR A 703 -8.91 -48.84 36.87
CA THR A 703 -8.08 -48.33 35.78
C THR A 703 -8.30 -49.12 34.49
N GLU A 704 -8.18 -50.45 34.52
CA GLU A 704 -8.38 -51.31 33.33
C GLU A 704 -9.81 -51.17 32.75
N ALA A 705 -10.81 -50.92 33.60
CA ALA A 705 -12.17 -50.61 33.19
C ALA A 705 -12.27 -49.23 32.54
N MET A 706 -11.63 -48.19 33.11
CA MET A 706 -11.54 -46.87 32.47
C MET A 706 -10.73 -46.91 31.17
N ASP A 707 -9.64 -47.67 31.09
CA ASP A 707 -8.81 -47.81 29.89
C ASP A 707 -9.60 -48.51 28.76
N LEU A 708 -10.47 -49.47 29.09
CA LEU A 708 -11.44 -50.08 28.16
C LEU A 708 -12.59 -49.14 27.77
N GLU A 709 -13.07 -48.29 28.68
CA GLU A 709 -14.10 -47.28 28.39
C GLU A 709 -13.53 -46.14 27.52
N ILE A 710 -12.29 -45.71 27.78
CA ILE A 710 -11.53 -44.76 26.98
C ILE A 710 -11.27 -45.34 25.59
N ALA A 711 -10.73 -46.56 25.48
CA ALA A 711 -10.53 -47.21 24.19
C ALA A 711 -11.84 -47.39 23.40
N LYS A 712 -12.98 -47.62 24.09
CA LYS A 712 -14.29 -47.59 23.44
C LYS A 712 -14.67 -46.19 22.95
N LEU A 713 -14.53 -45.15 23.76
CA LEU A 713 -14.87 -43.77 23.39
C LEU A 713 -13.93 -43.22 22.30
N GLU A 714 -12.67 -43.67 22.25
CA GLU A 714 -11.75 -43.43 21.13
C GLU A 714 -12.21 -44.16 19.86
N VAL A 715 -12.65 -45.42 19.96
CA VAL A 715 -13.24 -46.16 18.83
C VAL A 715 -14.57 -45.54 18.37
N GLU A 716 -15.43 -45.08 19.27
CA GLU A 716 -16.70 -44.45 18.94
C GLU A 716 -16.51 -43.03 18.37
N SER A 717 -15.57 -42.24 18.89
CA SER A 717 -15.25 -40.92 18.32
C SER A 717 -14.55 -41.03 16.96
N THR A 718 -13.64 -42.00 16.77
CA THR A 718 -13.05 -42.28 15.45
C THR A 718 -14.07 -42.88 14.48
N LEU A 719 -15.02 -43.69 14.94
CA LEU A 719 -16.16 -44.15 14.12
C LEU A 719 -17.03 -42.96 13.71
N CYS A 720 -17.40 -42.06 14.62
CA CYS A 720 -18.17 -40.85 14.31
C CYS A 720 -17.41 -39.88 13.38
N ALA A 721 -16.08 -39.77 13.51
CA ALA A 721 -15.25 -38.98 12.60
C ALA A 721 -15.13 -39.63 11.21
N LEU A 722 -15.00 -40.95 11.13
CA LEU A 722 -15.05 -41.70 9.86
C LEU A 722 -16.43 -41.63 9.22
N GLN A 723 -17.50 -41.63 10.02
CA GLN A 723 -18.88 -41.55 9.54
C GLN A 723 -19.22 -40.13 9.06
N SER A 724 -18.76 -39.08 9.75
CA SER A 724 -18.89 -37.71 9.23
C SER A 724 -18.03 -37.46 7.99
N LEU A 725 -16.84 -38.06 7.89
CA LEU A 725 -16.06 -38.09 6.65
C LEU A 725 -16.76 -38.88 5.53
N ALA A 726 -17.45 -39.98 5.86
CA ALA A 726 -18.24 -40.75 4.90
C ALA A 726 -19.48 -39.97 4.43
N ASP A 727 -20.17 -39.25 5.32
CA ASP A 727 -21.31 -38.40 4.99
C ASP A 727 -20.89 -37.13 4.24
N LEU A 728 -19.72 -36.54 4.55
CA LEU A 728 -19.12 -35.45 3.75
C LEU A 728 -18.67 -35.93 2.37
N SER A 729 -18.02 -37.09 2.30
CA SER A 729 -17.67 -37.77 1.04
C SER A 729 -18.92 -38.03 0.20
N LYS A 730 -19.98 -38.55 0.82
CA LYS A 730 -21.27 -38.78 0.19
C LYS A 730 -21.92 -37.47 -0.26
N GLN A 731 -21.92 -36.42 0.56
CA GLN A 731 -22.40 -35.09 0.13
C GLN A 731 -21.57 -34.50 -1.02
N LEU A 732 -20.28 -34.80 -1.11
CA LEU A 732 -19.43 -34.39 -2.22
C LEU A 732 -19.78 -35.15 -3.51
N VAL A 733 -20.02 -36.47 -3.38
CA VAL A 733 -20.49 -37.33 -4.48
C VAL A 733 -21.89 -36.91 -4.94
N ASP A 734 -22.85 -36.80 -4.01
CA ASP A 734 -24.23 -36.39 -4.28
C ASP A 734 -24.24 -35.03 -4.99
N LYS A 735 -23.49 -34.01 -4.50
CA LYS A 735 -23.32 -32.72 -5.19
C LYS A 735 -22.69 -32.85 -6.58
N SER A 736 -21.63 -33.65 -6.74
CA SER A 736 -21.04 -33.89 -8.06
C SER A 736 -22.01 -34.58 -9.03
N THR A 737 -22.96 -35.38 -8.51
CA THR A 737 -24.03 -35.96 -9.32
C THR A 737 -25.19 -35.00 -9.59
N GLU A 738 -25.47 -34.02 -8.71
CA GLU A 738 -26.40 -32.92 -9.01
C GLU A 738 -25.82 -31.99 -10.09
N GLU A 739 -24.53 -31.66 -10.01
CA GLU A 739 -23.83 -30.89 -11.05
C GLU A 739 -23.83 -31.64 -12.39
N LEU A 740 -23.57 -32.97 -12.41
CA LEU A 740 -23.70 -33.79 -13.63
C LEU A 740 -25.15 -33.94 -14.13
N SER A 741 -26.14 -33.98 -13.24
CA SER A 741 -27.56 -34.16 -13.59
C SER A 741 -28.13 -32.94 -14.35
N SER A 742 -27.56 -31.75 -14.11
CA SER A 742 -27.96 -30.51 -14.77
C SER A 742 -27.78 -30.51 -16.30
N TYR A 743 -26.91 -31.36 -16.85
CA TYR A 743 -26.63 -31.48 -18.28
C TYR A 743 -27.27 -32.73 -18.92
N SER A 744 -28.61 -32.80 -18.90
CA SER A 744 -29.40 -33.90 -19.48
C SER A 744 -30.34 -33.46 -20.62
N SER A 745 -29.78 -32.93 -21.71
CA SER A 745 -30.43 -32.89 -23.03
C SER A 745 -29.40 -32.96 -24.18
N PRO A 746 -29.60 -33.79 -25.22
CA PRO A 746 -28.51 -34.17 -26.12
C PRO A 746 -28.42 -33.31 -27.39
N THR A 747 -27.26 -32.68 -27.63
CA THR A 747 -26.89 -32.18 -28.98
C THR A 747 -25.39 -32.40 -29.22
N SER A 748 -25.04 -32.79 -30.43
CA SER A 748 -23.72 -33.31 -30.83
C SER A 748 -22.58 -32.29 -30.71
N ILE A 749 -21.45 -32.70 -30.11
CA ILE A 749 -20.15 -32.04 -30.26
C ILE A 749 -19.14 -33.07 -30.80
N SER A 750 -18.63 -32.83 -32.02
CA SER A 750 -17.60 -33.65 -32.68
C SER A 750 -16.95 -32.85 -33.82
N LEU A 751 -16.41 -31.67 -33.53
CA LEU A 751 -15.81 -30.79 -34.55
C LEU A 751 -14.67 -29.87 -34.05
N GLU A 752 -14.68 -29.44 -32.79
CA GLU A 752 -13.78 -28.38 -32.28
C GLU A 752 -12.31 -28.80 -32.05
N THR A 753 -11.95 -30.08 -32.25
CA THR A 753 -10.60 -30.59 -31.95
C THR A 753 -9.55 -30.30 -33.01
N ASN A 754 -9.93 -29.82 -34.21
CA ASN A 754 -8.98 -29.47 -35.28
C ASN A 754 -8.42 -28.05 -35.15
N ASP A 755 -9.27 -27.06 -34.89
CA ASP A 755 -8.92 -25.64 -34.93
C ASP A 755 -7.85 -25.28 -33.89
N PHE A 756 -7.91 -25.91 -32.71
CA PHE A 756 -6.88 -25.80 -31.67
C PHE A 756 -5.51 -26.33 -32.13
N VAL A 757 -5.48 -27.37 -32.98
CA VAL A 757 -4.25 -27.98 -33.51
C VAL A 757 -3.64 -27.15 -34.64
N GLU A 758 -4.44 -26.47 -35.47
CA GLU A 758 -3.90 -25.50 -36.43
C GLU A 758 -3.40 -24.22 -35.74
N SER A 759 -4.10 -23.73 -34.72
CA SER A 759 -3.65 -22.59 -33.90
C SER A 759 -2.27 -22.85 -33.26
N LEU A 760 -2.08 -24.04 -32.67
CA LEU A 760 -0.78 -24.46 -32.10
C LEU A 760 0.34 -24.59 -33.16
N LYS A 761 0.01 -24.99 -34.40
CA LYS A 761 1.00 -24.99 -35.50
C LYS A 761 1.41 -23.57 -35.89
N GLY A 762 0.48 -22.63 -35.99
CA GLY A 762 0.77 -21.23 -36.28
C GLY A 762 1.75 -20.61 -35.27
N GLN A 763 1.44 -20.77 -33.97
CA GLN A 763 2.28 -20.24 -32.89
C GLN A 763 3.67 -20.87 -32.79
N LEU A 764 3.87 -22.08 -33.34
CA LEU A 764 5.18 -22.73 -33.41
C LEU A 764 6.04 -22.11 -34.53
N VAL A 765 5.46 -21.91 -35.72
CA VAL A 765 6.14 -21.28 -36.87
C VAL A 765 6.56 -19.84 -36.56
N GLU A 766 5.71 -19.07 -35.87
CA GLU A 766 6.08 -17.73 -35.39
C GLU A 766 7.28 -17.77 -34.43
N LYS A 767 7.33 -18.71 -33.48
CA LYS A 767 8.48 -18.85 -32.57
C LYS A 767 9.76 -19.24 -33.30
N ASP A 768 9.70 -20.12 -34.29
CA ASP A 768 10.88 -20.48 -35.09
C ASP A 768 11.42 -19.26 -35.86
N SER A 769 10.54 -18.43 -36.44
CA SER A 769 10.94 -17.17 -37.09
C SER A 769 11.57 -16.14 -36.12
N ALA A 770 11.05 -16.05 -34.89
CA ALA A 770 11.63 -15.21 -33.84
C ALA A 770 13.00 -15.74 -33.37
N LEU A 771 13.20 -17.06 -33.41
CA LEU A 771 14.50 -17.70 -33.15
C LEU A 771 15.52 -17.41 -34.26
N GLU A 772 15.13 -17.42 -35.54
CA GLU A 772 16.03 -16.99 -36.62
C GLU A 772 16.39 -15.50 -36.52
N LEU A 773 15.42 -14.62 -36.23
CA LEU A 773 15.68 -13.19 -36.05
C LEU A 773 16.63 -12.91 -34.88
N THR A 774 16.39 -13.50 -33.71
CA THR A 774 17.27 -13.34 -32.55
C THR A 774 18.65 -13.94 -32.77
N LYS A 775 18.77 -15.05 -33.49
CA LYS A 775 20.05 -15.62 -33.92
C LYS A 775 20.79 -14.69 -34.88
N SER A 776 20.11 -14.10 -35.86
CA SER A 776 20.72 -13.14 -36.80
C SER A 776 21.21 -11.86 -36.10
N ALA A 777 20.48 -11.40 -35.06
CA ALA A 777 20.90 -10.30 -34.21
C ALA A 777 22.13 -10.68 -33.37
N LEU A 778 22.18 -11.89 -32.81
CA LEU A 778 23.34 -12.41 -32.08
C LEU A 778 24.58 -12.53 -32.99
N ASP A 779 24.43 -13.05 -34.22
CA ASP A 779 25.50 -13.12 -35.23
C ASP A 779 25.99 -11.72 -35.67
N SER A 780 25.12 -10.71 -35.61
CA SER A 780 25.52 -9.31 -35.86
C SER A 780 26.31 -8.72 -34.68
N LEU A 781 25.92 -9.05 -33.44
CA LEU A 781 26.58 -8.61 -32.22
C LEU A 781 27.92 -9.29 -32.00
N THR A 782 28.07 -10.58 -32.32
CA THR A 782 29.37 -11.26 -32.27
C THR A 782 30.34 -10.68 -33.30
N ARG A 783 29.92 -10.48 -34.55
CA ARG A 783 30.75 -9.79 -35.56
C ARG A 783 31.14 -8.36 -35.17
N LEU A 784 30.24 -7.63 -34.53
CA LEU A 784 30.54 -6.29 -34.00
C LEU A 784 31.53 -6.37 -32.83
N THR A 785 31.42 -7.38 -31.97
CA THR A 785 32.35 -7.64 -30.86
C THR A 785 33.73 -8.06 -31.36
N GLU A 786 33.81 -9.00 -32.31
CA GLU A 786 35.05 -9.40 -33.00
C GLU A 786 35.74 -8.19 -33.63
N ARG A 787 34.97 -7.33 -34.30
CA ARG A 787 35.49 -6.09 -34.88
C ARG A 787 36.01 -5.11 -33.82
N LEU A 788 35.31 -4.93 -32.70
CA LEU A 788 35.77 -4.08 -31.60
C LEU A 788 37.03 -4.64 -30.91
N VAL A 789 37.17 -5.97 -30.80
CA VAL A 789 38.41 -6.61 -30.30
C VAL A 789 39.57 -6.37 -31.26
N LEU A 790 39.36 -6.54 -32.57
CA LEU A 790 40.36 -6.23 -33.60
C LEU A 790 40.75 -4.74 -33.65
N GLU A 791 39.79 -3.83 -33.47
CA GLU A 791 40.04 -2.38 -33.40
C GLU A 791 40.66 -1.96 -32.04
N ALA A 792 40.53 -2.75 -30.98
CA ALA A 792 41.18 -2.56 -29.67
C ALA A 792 42.59 -3.16 -29.58
N GLY A 793 42.97 -4.08 -30.48
CA GLY A 793 44.33 -4.62 -30.57
C GLY A 793 44.72 -5.61 -29.48
N VAL A 794 43.78 -6.47 -29.07
CA VAL A 794 43.97 -7.57 -28.09
C VAL A 794 43.94 -8.93 -28.78
#